data_AF-N6UKN4-F1
#
_entry.id   AF-N6UKN4-F1
#
_cell.length_a   1.000
_cell.length_b   1.000
_cell.length_c   1.000
_cell.angle_alpha   90.00
_cell.angle_beta   90.00
_cell.angle_gamma   90.00
#
_symmetry.space_group_name_H-M   'P 1'
#
loop_
_entity.id
_entity.type
_entity.pdbx_description
1 polymer ?
#
loop_
_entity_poly.entity_id
_entity_poly.type
_entity_poly.pdbx_seq_one_letter_code
_entity_poly.pdbx_strand_id
1 'polypeptide(L)'
;MMMKGGKIEFTSGAGNGNYGVGVGVSGGVVTMMGTKIVGTSGGTGKGVYATGTGKLVMSGVWIEGVGKGVEVSGSGMLEMMGDSTIIFTGGDRGYGVGVEVGSGVASAILTGTKIVGSGTGYGVYGVQMTGTGKVEMNMVEILQVGVGVYATNGKLVMNMGKIEFTSGDRGYGVKVGSEGNALFYGVSITGSGREGTGVVMDGKMLMMSDVRISGVGMGVDATKGNLVMHKGSIGFTGNYGIYLIRGNALLNSVSITGSGDKSTGMYVGSSGKIMMKDVTMSGVGVGVEVTNGGAMWLGGINLRDVQNGMIVTQGSTVRMEGGEITFKGSYGVYLDKGGAALKDVKMTYMGSNDAVDFMTVQGGKVIAKDIQINGNGKGQGMKVTQRGHVVLIKPTYTNVDKGMTISEGAVRVFGGSVEFKGKYGVSLTRGIATLKGIKMTYKGGSSTADFMTVRGGTVMAESIQIYGNGYGQGMKVNGGRVVLIKPSYTNIYNGMTVLGGHVQVEGGSLEFKGKHGVYLSKSRVALKDVKMTYKGSNNDVDFIKVEGGTVMSEGIQINGNSYGQGVKVNGGYVVLIRPSLNKVRTGVTIQNAEVTMISSSINFTGGYGVNLNVGKAILNKVEITHTGNNSADLIKARGKGSKLVF
;
A
#
# COMPACT_ATOMS: atom_id res chain seq x y z
N MET A 1 -54.80 21.18 25.21
CA MET A 1 -55.82 21.41 24.15
C MET A 1 -55.72 20.29 23.12
N MET A 2 -56.83 19.82 22.55
CA MET A 2 -56.83 18.72 21.57
C MET A 2 -57.62 19.10 20.33
N MET A 3 -57.02 18.96 19.15
CA MET A 3 -57.66 19.09 17.84
C MET A 3 -57.70 17.72 17.17
N LYS A 4 -58.88 17.28 16.70
CA LYS A 4 -59.08 15.98 16.03
C LYS A 4 -59.77 16.18 14.68
N GLY A 5 -59.18 15.64 13.62
CA GLY A 5 -59.72 15.69 12.26
C GLY A 5 -59.75 17.11 11.68
N GLY A 6 -60.23 17.21 10.44
CA GLY A 6 -60.50 18.50 9.77
C GLY A 6 -59.45 18.94 8.76
N LYS A 7 -59.86 19.89 7.91
CA LYS A 7 -59.02 20.56 6.90
C LYS A 7 -58.88 22.03 7.28
N ILE A 8 -57.65 22.51 7.36
CA ILE A 8 -57.31 23.92 7.60
C ILE A 8 -56.68 24.45 6.32
N GLU A 9 -57.35 25.39 5.66
CA GLU A 9 -56.80 26.13 4.51
C GLU A 9 -56.46 27.54 4.94
N PHE A 10 -55.28 28.02 4.54
CA PHE A 10 -54.85 29.37 4.85
C PHE A 10 -54.11 29.99 3.68
N THR A 11 -54.31 31.30 3.49
CA THR A 11 -53.60 32.10 2.52
C THR A 11 -52.52 32.89 3.26
N SER A 12 -51.26 32.65 2.93
CA SER A 12 -50.12 33.30 3.55
C SER A 12 -49.74 34.57 2.78
N GLY A 13 -49.56 35.71 3.47
CA GLY A 13 -49.01 36.94 2.89
C GLY A 13 -47.47 37.02 3.00
N ALA A 14 -46.88 38.14 2.57
CA ALA A 14 -45.47 38.43 2.84
C ALA A 14 -45.31 38.94 4.30
N GLY A 15 -44.68 38.15 5.20
CA GLY A 15 -44.41 38.56 6.59
C GLY A 15 -44.24 37.42 7.61
N ASN A 16 -43.69 37.74 8.80
CA ASN A 16 -43.33 36.80 9.89
C ASN A 16 -44.53 36.16 10.63
N GLY A 17 -45.77 36.55 10.33
CA GLY A 17 -47.00 36.05 10.97
C GLY A 17 -47.81 35.03 10.16
N ASN A 18 -47.27 34.55 9.03
CA ASN A 18 -48.01 33.72 8.09
C ASN A 18 -47.82 32.23 8.37
N TYR A 19 -48.68 31.68 9.23
CA TYR A 19 -48.72 30.25 9.55
C TYR A 19 -50.16 29.70 9.48
N GLY A 20 -50.30 28.41 9.14
CA GLY A 20 -51.60 27.73 9.18
C GLY A 20 -52.09 27.50 10.60
N VAL A 21 -51.21 27.01 11.46
CA VAL A 21 -51.48 26.82 12.90
C VAL A 21 -50.34 27.39 13.73
N GLY A 22 -50.66 28.33 14.61
CA GLY A 22 -49.74 28.88 15.61
C GLY A 22 -50.03 28.30 16.98
N VAL A 23 -49.02 27.72 17.62
CA VAL A 23 -49.14 27.10 18.94
C VAL A 23 -48.15 27.77 19.89
N GLY A 24 -48.64 28.68 20.72
CA GLY A 24 -47.88 29.25 21.84
C GLY A 24 -48.25 28.55 23.14
N VAL A 25 -47.32 27.83 23.78
CA VAL A 25 -47.60 27.12 25.03
C VAL A 25 -46.62 27.57 26.13
N SER A 26 -47.15 28.16 27.20
CA SER A 26 -46.39 28.46 28.42
C SER A 26 -46.64 27.35 29.45
N GLY A 27 -45.96 26.22 29.28
CA GLY A 27 -46.22 24.98 30.04
C GLY A 27 -47.52 24.27 29.63
N GLY A 28 -47.46 22.96 29.37
CA GLY A 28 -48.61 22.14 28.98
C GLY A 28 -48.44 21.40 27.65
N VAL A 29 -49.49 20.69 27.22
CA VAL A 29 -49.51 19.85 26.00
C VAL A 29 -50.65 20.25 25.06
N VAL A 30 -50.32 20.41 23.78
CA VAL A 30 -51.27 20.57 22.68
C VAL A 30 -51.18 19.35 21.77
N THR A 31 -52.30 18.73 21.44
CA THR A 31 -52.36 17.52 20.60
C THR A 31 -53.19 17.77 19.35
N MET A 32 -52.66 17.40 18.18
CA MET A 32 -53.34 17.46 16.88
C MET A 32 -53.34 16.07 16.24
N MET A 33 -54.51 15.56 15.85
CA MET A 33 -54.66 14.22 15.29
C MET A 33 -55.45 14.23 13.98
N GLY A 34 -54.91 13.61 12.92
CA GLY A 34 -55.65 13.39 11.67
C GLY A 34 -56.04 14.67 10.92
N THR A 35 -55.31 15.77 11.14
CA THR A 35 -55.62 17.08 10.56
C THR A 35 -54.87 17.28 9.24
N LYS A 36 -55.54 17.85 8.23
CA LYS A 36 -54.94 18.27 6.95
C LYS A 36 -54.76 19.79 6.93
N ILE A 37 -53.54 20.28 6.73
CA ILE A 37 -53.18 21.69 6.66
C ILE A 37 -52.70 22.00 5.24
N VAL A 38 -53.33 22.97 4.57
CA VAL A 38 -53.05 23.32 3.17
C VAL A 38 -52.79 24.82 3.05
N GLY A 39 -51.59 25.20 2.60
CA GLY A 39 -51.29 26.57 2.18
C GLY A 39 -51.73 26.80 0.73
N THR A 40 -52.47 27.87 0.47
CA THR A 40 -53.01 28.17 -0.87
C THR A 40 -52.22 29.24 -1.63
N SER A 41 -51.27 29.91 -0.96
CA SER A 41 -50.50 31.05 -1.48
C SER A 41 -49.19 30.66 -2.19
N GLY A 42 -49.19 29.54 -2.92
CA GLY A 42 -48.07 29.17 -3.78
C GLY A 42 -46.76 28.84 -3.05
N GLY A 43 -46.81 28.25 -1.85
CA GLY A 43 -45.60 27.77 -1.15
C GLY A 43 -44.93 28.78 -0.22
N THR A 44 -45.62 29.86 0.15
CA THR A 44 -45.17 30.82 1.17
C THR A 44 -45.73 30.46 2.54
N GLY A 45 -45.03 30.84 3.63
CA GLY A 45 -45.51 30.65 5.01
C GLY A 45 -45.19 29.29 5.68
N LYS A 46 -45.59 29.14 6.94
CA LYS A 46 -45.33 27.94 7.77
C LYS A 46 -46.62 27.11 7.92
N GLY A 47 -46.56 25.78 7.84
CA GLY A 47 -47.72 24.94 8.16
C GLY A 47 -48.07 25.04 9.63
N VAL A 48 -47.10 24.73 10.49
CA VAL A 48 -47.22 24.82 11.95
C VAL A 48 -46.06 25.60 12.54
N TYR A 49 -46.35 26.56 13.42
CA TYR A 49 -45.36 27.29 14.20
C TYR A 49 -45.59 27.07 15.69
N ALA A 50 -44.69 26.33 16.34
CA ALA A 50 -44.72 26.03 17.77
C ALA A 50 -43.68 26.88 18.52
N THR A 51 -44.13 27.59 19.55
CA THR A 51 -43.27 28.44 20.40
C THR A 51 -43.64 28.30 21.88
N GLY A 52 -42.76 28.81 22.75
CA GLY A 52 -42.89 28.72 24.20
C GLY A 52 -42.07 27.60 24.83
N THR A 53 -42.58 27.03 25.92
CA THR A 53 -41.91 26.00 26.76
C THR A 53 -42.65 24.67 26.78
N GLY A 54 -43.87 24.60 26.21
CA GLY A 54 -44.72 23.41 26.22
C GLY A 54 -44.45 22.39 25.10
N LYS A 55 -45.28 21.34 25.06
CA LYS A 55 -45.16 20.22 24.12
C LYS A 55 -46.29 20.22 23.08
N LEU A 56 -45.94 20.08 21.81
CA LEU A 56 -46.86 19.86 20.70
C LEU A 56 -46.77 18.40 20.23
N VAL A 57 -47.91 17.69 20.24
CA VAL A 57 -48.03 16.32 19.75
C VAL A 57 -48.85 16.31 18.46
N MET A 58 -48.32 15.72 17.39
CA MET A 58 -48.96 15.62 16.08
C MET A 58 -49.00 14.15 15.64
N SER A 59 -50.18 13.62 15.33
CA SER A 59 -50.33 12.22 14.90
C SER A 59 -51.19 12.12 13.63
N GLY A 60 -50.68 11.51 12.57
CA GLY A 60 -51.38 11.40 11.28
C GLY A 60 -51.73 12.75 10.66
N VAL A 61 -50.87 13.76 10.83
CA VAL A 61 -51.08 15.10 10.27
C VAL A 61 -50.52 15.16 8.84
N TRP A 62 -51.27 15.79 7.93
CA TRP A 62 -50.85 16.06 6.55
C TRP A 62 -50.65 17.55 6.33
N ILE A 63 -49.47 17.98 5.89
CA ILE A 63 -49.16 19.38 5.59
C ILE A 63 -48.73 19.49 4.14
N GLU A 64 -49.34 20.39 3.36
CA GLU A 64 -48.95 20.67 1.98
C GLU A 64 -49.11 22.14 1.57
N GLY A 65 -48.47 22.55 0.48
CA GLY A 65 -48.61 23.90 -0.08
C GLY A 65 -47.92 25.00 0.74
N VAL A 66 -46.95 24.64 1.58
CA VAL A 66 -46.25 25.55 2.50
C VAL A 66 -44.76 25.71 2.17
N GLY A 67 -44.16 26.82 2.61
CA GLY A 67 -42.72 27.05 2.49
C GLY A 67 -41.93 26.33 3.58
N LYS A 68 -42.45 26.32 4.81
CA LYS A 68 -41.95 25.49 5.92
C LYS A 68 -43.05 24.59 6.45
N GLY A 69 -42.77 23.32 6.70
CA GLY A 69 -43.73 22.38 7.28
C GLY A 69 -44.03 22.70 8.73
N VAL A 70 -43.07 22.41 9.62
CA VAL A 70 -43.16 22.65 11.05
C VAL A 70 -41.92 23.41 11.54
N GLU A 71 -42.12 24.49 12.28
CA GLU A 71 -41.04 25.22 12.94
C GLU A 71 -41.29 25.26 14.45
N VAL A 72 -40.28 24.86 15.22
CA VAL A 72 -40.28 24.83 16.69
C VAL A 72 -39.19 25.76 17.20
N SER A 73 -39.54 26.73 18.05
CA SER A 73 -38.59 27.70 18.61
C SER A 73 -38.67 27.81 20.13
N GLY A 74 -37.66 28.42 20.75
CA GLY A 74 -37.61 28.62 22.19
C GLY A 74 -37.15 27.37 22.94
N SER A 75 -37.96 26.90 23.88
CA SER A 75 -37.68 25.70 24.69
C SER A 75 -38.75 24.62 24.53
N GLY A 76 -39.65 24.79 23.56
CA GLY A 76 -40.74 23.87 23.29
C GLY A 76 -40.28 22.54 22.70
N MET A 77 -41.16 21.56 22.78
CA MET A 77 -40.93 20.20 22.28
C MET A 77 -41.97 19.82 21.23
N LEU A 78 -41.53 19.31 20.08
CA LEU A 78 -42.40 18.66 19.10
C LEU A 78 -42.30 17.15 19.23
N GLU A 79 -43.44 16.47 19.17
CA GLU A 79 -43.54 15.03 18.96
C GLU A 79 -44.48 14.77 17.79
N MET A 80 -43.94 14.26 16.68
CA MET A 80 -44.68 13.98 15.46
C MET A 80 -44.64 12.48 15.15
N MET A 81 -45.80 11.87 14.93
CA MET A 81 -45.94 10.42 14.81
C MET A 81 -47.08 10.01 13.85
N GLY A 82 -47.33 8.69 13.76
CA GLY A 82 -48.52 8.13 13.12
C GLY A 82 -48.60 8.40 11.62
N ASP A 83 -47.52 8.15 10.87
CA ASP A 83 -47.46 8.31 9.40
C ASP A 83 -47.78 9.72 8.89
N SER A 84 -47.47 10.73 9.72
CA SER A 84 -47.64 12.13 9.34
C SER A 84 -46.78 12.48 8.12
N THR A 85 -47.32 13.31 7.22
CA THR A 85 -46.68 13.69 5.96
C THR A 85 -46.55 15.21 5.84
N ILE A 86 -45.37 15.68 5.45
CA ILE A 86 -45.06 17.08 5.15
C ILE A 86 -44.60 17.16 3.70
N ILE A 87 -45.29 17.96 2.88
CA ILE A 87 -44.92 18.31 1.52
C ILE A 87 -44.69 19.82 1.46
N PHE A 88 -43.45 20.25 1.25
CA PHE A 88 -43.08 21.66 1.26
C PHE A 88 -42.40 22.04 -0.06
N THR A 89 -42.66 23.26 -0.53
CA THR A 89 -42.20 23.70 -1.86
C THR A 89 -41.06 24.71 -1.84
N GLY A 90 -40.74 25.25 -0.66
CA GLY A 90 -39.86 26.41 -0.53
C GLY A 90 -40.56 27.71 -0.93
N GLY A 91 -40.25 28.80 -0.23
CA GLY A 91 -40.85 30.12 -0.50
C GLY A 91 -40.17 30.86 -1.66
N ASP A 92 -40.53 32.13 -1.86
CA ASP A 92 -40.12 33.03 -2.97
C ASP A 92 -38.60 33.18 -3.21
N ARG A 93 -37.76 32.64 -2.33
CA ARG A 93 -36.29 32.68 -2.41
C ARG A 93 -35.64 31.31 -2.59
N GLY A 94 -36.43 30.25 -2.81
CA GLY A 94 -35.96 28.87 -2.94
C GLY A 94 -35.59 28.17 -1.63
N TYR A 95 -35.84 28.79 -0.47
CA TYR A 95 -35.63 28.18 0.85
C TYR A 95 -36.89 27.50 1.36
N GLY A 96 -36.78 26.24 1.75
CA GLY A 96 -37.87 25.47 2.33
C GLY A 96 -37.38 24.50 3.40
N VAL A 97 -38.17 24.28 4.44
CA VAL A 97 -37.80 23.38 5.53
C VAL A 97 -38.97 22.48 5.90
N GLY A 98 -38.78 21.17 5.86
CA GLY A 98 -39.78 20.24 6.36
C GLY A 98 -40.02 20.42 7.86
N VAL A 99 -38.96 20.25 8.66
CA VAL A 99 -38.97 20.49 10.12
C VAL A 99 -37.77 21.34 10.53
N GLU A 100 -38.03 22.50 11.14
CA GLU A 100 -37.02 23.38 11.71
C GLU A 100 -37.07 23.36 13.25
N VAL A 101 -35.93 23.04 13.86
CA VAL A 101 -35.72 23.13 15.31
C VAL A 101 -34.78 24.31 15.56
N GLY A 102 -35.41 25.46 15.81
CA GLY A 102 -34.85 26.80 15.82
C GLY A 102 -34.06 27.15 17.10
N SER A 103 -33.87 28.45 17.33
CA SER A 103 -33.06 28.97 18.45
C SER A 103 -33.55 28.51 19.83
N GLY A 104 -32.61 28.37 20.77
CA GLY A 104 -32.84 27.90 22.14
C GLY A 104 -32.57 26.40 22.30
N VAL A 105 -33.31 25.76 23.21
CA VAL A 105 -33.21 24.32 23.56
C VAL A 105 -34.35 23.49 22.95
N ALA A 106 -35.03 24.07 21.95
CA ALA A 106 -36.10 23.40 21.21
C ALA A 106 -35.69 21.98 20.78
N SER A 107 -36.62 21.05 20.91
CA SER A 107 -36.37 19.62 20.66
C SER A 107 -37.50 19.01 19.85
N ALA A 108 -37.19 17.96 19.09
CA ALA A 108 -38.18 17.26 18.27
C ALA A 108 -37.99 15.75 18.34
N ILE A 109 -39.09 15.01 18.40
CA ILE A 109 -39.15 13.56 18.20
C ILE A 109 -40.05 13.31 16.99
N LEU A 110 -39.49 12.70 15.94
CA LEU A 110 -40.20 12.34 14.72
C LEU A 110 -40.21 10.82 14.60
N THR A 111 -41.38 10.19 14.48
CA THR A 111 -41.52 8.74 14.34
C THR A 111 -42.41 8.39 13.15
N GLY A 112 -41.93 7.60 12.20
CA GLY A 112 -42.69 7.24 10.99
C GLY A 112 -43.16 8.46 10.20
N THR A 113 -42.39 9.55 10.19
CA THR A 113 -42.78 10.79 9.51
C THR A 113 -42.20 10.80 8.10
N LYS A 114 -43.00 11.23 7.12
CA LYS A 114 -42.57 11.43 5.74
C LYS A 114 -42.44 12.90 5.41
N ILE A 115 -41.28 13.31 4.92
CA ILE A 115 -40.94 14.69 4.58
C ILE A 115 -40.52 14.72 3.11
N VAL A 116 -41.24 15.48 2.29
CA VAL A 116 -41.03 15.58 0.84
C VAL A 116 -40.84 17.04 0.46
N GLY A 117 -39.70 17.37 -0.15
CA GLY A 117 -39.45 18.68 -0.73
C GLY A 117 -39.94 18.79 -2.19
N SER A 118 -39.78 19.96 -2.80
CA SER A 118 -40.09 20.24 -4.21
C SER A 118 -38.89 20.12 -5.17
N GLY A 119 -37.78 19.50 -4.75
CA GLY A 119 -36.64 19.21 -5.62
C GLY A 119 -35.38 20.05 -5.37
N THR A 120 -34.71 20.42 -6.47
CA THR A 120 -33.30 20.85 -6.52
C THR A 120 -33.13 22.33 -6.17
N GLY A 121 -32.51 22.63 -5.02
CA GLY A 121 -32.18 24.00 -4.64
C GLY A 121 -31.42 24.09 -3.32
N TYR A 122 -30.48 25.04 -3.24
CA TYR A 122 -29.85 25.39 -1.96
C TYR A 122 -30.87 25.97 -1.01
N GLY A 123 -30.88 25.46 0.22
CA GLY A 123 -31.82 25.94 1.23
C GLY A 123 -33.10 25.13 1.36
N VAL A 124 -33.25 24.04 0.59
CA VAL A 124 -34.33 23.06 0.74
C VAL A 124 -33.87 21.96 1.69
N TYR A 125 -34.26 22.06 2.96
CA TYR A 125 -33.88 21.14 4.04
C TYR A 125 -35.03 20.20 4.40
N GLY A 126 -34.77 18.90 4.49
CA GLY A 126 -35.72 17.98 5.11
C GLY A 126 -35.90 18.31 6.59
N VAL A 127 -34.81 18.21 7.34
CA VAL A 127 -34.75 18.59 8.75
C VAL A 127 -33.58 19.55 8.98
N GLN A 128 -33.87 20.70 9.58
CA GLN A 128 -32.89 21.71 9.94
C GLN A 128 -32.89 21.93 11.46
N MET A 129 -31.70 21.84 12.06
CA MET A 129 -31.49 22.06 13.47
C MET A 129 -30.44 23.16 13.67
N THR A 130 -30.88 24.28 14.24
CA THR A 130 -30.04 25.43 14.56
C THR A 130 -29.92 25.67 16.07
N GLY A 131 -30.87 25.16 16.87
CA GLY A 131 -30.83 25.18 18.34
C GLY A 131 -29.89 24.13 18.95
N THR A 132 -29.74 24.19 20.28
CA THR A 132 -28.86 23.30 21.06
C THR A 132 -29.56 22.07 21.65
N GLY A 133 -30.87 21.93 21.42
CA GLY A 133 -31.69 20.83 21.94
C GLY A 133 -31.39 19.47 21.30
N LYS A 134 -32.35 18.54 21.39
CA LYS A 134 -32.23 17.19 20.83
C LYS A 134 -33.25 16.97 19.71
N VAL A 135 -32.80 16.43 18.59
CA VAL A 135 -33.68 15.91 17.54
C VAL A 135 -33.51 14.40 17.47
N GLU A 136 -34.62 13.67 17.61
CA GLU A 136 -34.67 12.22 17.48
C GLU A 136 -35.60 11.83 16.34
N MET A 137 -35.11 11.01 15.41
CA MET A 137 -35.84 10.55 14.23
C MET A 137 -35.86 9.03 14.19
N ASN A 138 -37.04 8.42 14.19
CA ASN A 138 -37.22 6.98 14.14
C ASN A 138 -38.02 6.61 12.89
N MET A 139 -37.41 5.87 11.96
CA MET A 139 -38.04 5.46 10.69
C MET A 139 -38.57 6.64 9.87
N VAL A 140 -37.84 7.76 9.84
CA VAL A 140 -38.22 8.95 9.08
C VAL A 140 -37.78 8.81 7.63
N GLU A 141 -38.65 9.21 6.70
CA GLU A 141 -38.35 9.31 5.27
C GLU A 141 -38.21 10.78 4.86
N ILE A 142 -37.07 11.14 4.29
CA ILE A 142 -36.80 12.46 3.72
C ILE A 142 -36.53 12.28 2.24
N LEU A 143 -37.32 12.91 1.37
CA LEU A 143 -37.27 12.72 -0.07
C LEU A 143 -37.26 14.06 -0.82
N GLN A 144 -36.61 14.10 -1.98
CA GLN A 144 -36.67 15.22 -2.93
C GLN A 144 -36.24 16.58 -2.33
N VAL A 145 -35.19 16.56 -1.49
CA VAL A 145 -34.62 17.77 -0.88
C VAL A 145 -33.23 18.08 -1.44
N GLY A 146 -32.74 19.31 -1.27
CA GLY A 146 -31.34 19.65 -1.55
C GLY A 146 -30.39 19.21 -0.44
N VAL A 147 -30.85 19.32 0.81
CA VAL A 147 -30.15 18.80 1.99
C VAL A 147 -31.10 17.94 2.82
N GLY A 148 -30.70 16.70 3.08
CA GLY A 148 -31.49 15.78 3.89
C GLY A 148 -31.64 16.27 5.32
N VAL A 149 -30.53 16.29 6.04
CA VAL A 149 -30.47 16.73 7.44
C VAL A 149 -29.31 17.70 7.65
N TYR A 150 -29.61 18.84 8.28
CA TYR A 150 -28.62 19.87 8.63
C TYR A 150 -28.64 20.14 10.13
N ALA A 151 -27.66 19.59 10.86
CA ALA A 151 -27.53 19.73 12.30
C ALA A 151 -26.36 20.64 12.68
N THR A 152 -26.64 21.92 12.94
CA THR A 152 -25.60 22.94 13.21
C THR A 152 -25.07 22.83 14.63
N ASN A 153 -25.99 22.69 15.59
CA ASN A 153 -25.76 22.70 17.03
C ASN A 153 -26.54 21.54 17.67
N GLY A 154 -26.20 21.16 18.91
CA GLY A 154 -26.96 20.18 19.70
C GLY A 154 -26.72 18.71 19.31
N LYS A 155 -27.70 17.84 19.63
CA LYS A 155 -27.61 16.39 19.43
C LYS A 155 -28.71 15.88 18.48
N LEU A 156 -28.30 15.30 17.36
CA LEU A 156 -29.16 14.58 16.43
C LEU A 156 -29.02 13.07 16.63
N VAL A 157 -30.13 12.36 16.70
CA VAL A 157 -30.17 10.88 16.66
C VAL A 157 -31.15 10.45 15.58
N MET A 158 -30.74 9.56 14.69
CA MET A 158 -31.62 8.96 13.69
C MET A 158 -31.47 7.44 13.71
N ASN A 159 -32.57 6.76 13.98
CA ASN A 159 -32.68 5.30 13.97
C ASN A 159 -33.55 4.87 12.80
N MET A 160 -32.97 4.10 11.88
CA MET A 160 -33.59 3.63 10.65
C MET A 160 -34.09 4.79 9.77
N GLY A 161 -34.72 4.45 8.65
CA GLY A 161 -35.27 5.43 7.72
C GLY A 161 -34.32 5.74 6.58
N LYS A 162 -34.72 6.75 5.79
CA LYS A 162 -34.18 6.99 4.46
C LYS A 162 -34.07 8.49 4.19
N ILE A 163 -32.95 8.87 3.59
CA ILE A 163 -32.68 10.21 3.10
C ILE A 163 -32.36 10.10 1.61
N GLU A 164 -33.24 10.66 0.77
CA GLU A 164 -32.99 10.89 -0.65
C GLU A 164 -32.87 12.39 -0.91
N PHE A 165 -31.71 12.78 -1.41
CA PHE A 165 -31.41 14.16 -1.73
C PHE A 165 -30.98 14.29 -3.19
N THR A 166 -31.28 15.45 -3.76
CA THR A 166 -30.94 15.78 -5.13
C THR A 166 -29.53 16.36 -5.20
N SER A 167 -28.66 15.74 -5.99
CA SER A 167 -27.24 16.08 -6.08
C SER A 167 -27.02 17.27 -7.01
N GLY A 168 -26.71 18.44 -6.45
CA GLY A 168 -26.02 19.54 -7.15
C GLY A 168 -24.75 19.92 -6.37
N ASP A 169 -23.97 20.89 -6.89
CA ASP A 169 -22.60 21.26 -6.45
C ASP A 169 -22.34 21.46 -4.94
N ARG A 170 -23.37 21.57 -4.09
CA ARG A 170 -23.25 21.54 -2.62
C ARG A 170 -24.55 21.05 -1.95
N GLY A 171 -25.20 20.09 -2.59
CA GLY A 171 -26.25 19.25 -1.99
C GLY A 171 -25.62 18.13 -1.17
N TYR A 172 -26.18 17.88 0.02
CA TYR A 172 -25.65 16.87 0.94
C TYR A 172 -26.76 16.03 1.57
N GLY A 173 -26.53 14.74 1.75
CA GLY A 173 -27.47 13.90 2.50
C GLY A 173 -27.56 14.33 3.96
N VAL A 174 -26.41 14.43 4.61
CA VAL A 174 -26.29 14.88 6.00
C VAL A 174 -25.17 15.90 6.12
N LYS A 175 -25.40 16.96 6.88
CA LYS A 175 -24.36 17.87 7.35
C LYS A 175 -24.42 18.07 8.86
N VAL A 176 -23.29 17.79 9.52
CA VAL A 176 -23.06 18.06 10.94
C VAL A 176 -22.18 19.29 11.06
N GLY A 177 -22.74 20.40 11.50
CA GLY A 177 -22.04 21.68 11.70
C GLY A 177 -21.14 21.66 12.92
N SER A 178 -20.38 22.74 13.13
CA SER A 178 -19.21 22.79 14.03
C SER A 178 -19.45 22.37 15.48
N GLU A 179 -20.65 22.62 16.02
CA GLU A 179 -21.00 22.29 17.40
C GLU A 179 -21.94 21.07 17.49
N GLY A 180 -22.32 20.50 16.34
CA GLY A 180 -23.25 19.38 16.25
C GLY A 180 -22.63 18.05 16.67
N ASN A 181 -23.48 17.19 17.23
CA ASN A 181 -23.22 15.77 17.43
C ASN A 181 -24.32 14.98 16.73
N ALA A 182 -23.98 13.96 15.96
CA ALA A 182 -24.96 13.15 15.27
C ALA A 182 -24.70 11.65 15.44
N LEU A 183 -25.76 10.88 15.65
CA LEU A 183 -25.73 9.42 15.76
C LEU A 183 -26.76 8.83 14.78
N PHE A 184 -26.30 8.02 13.85
CA PHE A 184 -27.12 7.37 12.82
C PHE A 184 -27.01 5.85 12.94
N TYR A 185 -28.15 5.16 12.98
CA TYR A 185 -28.24 3.70 13.11
C TYR A 185 -29.14 3.13 12.00
N GLY A 186 -28.61 2.32 11.08
CA GLY A 186 -29.42 1.65 10.04
C GLY A 186 -30.03 2.59 8.99
N VAL A 187 -29.45 3.78 8.80
CA VAL A 187 -29.97 4.82 7.90
C VAL A 187 -29.45 4.62 6.47
N SER A 188 -30.33 4.77 5.49
CA SER A 188 -29.95 4.82 4.07
C SER A 188 -29.89 6.26 3.56
N ILE A 189 -28.76 6.66 2.99
CA ILE A 189 -28.50 7.99 2.44
C ILE A 189 -28.18 7.83 0.95
N THR A 190 -29.09 8.29 0.09
CA THR A 190 -28.99 8.12 -1.35
C THR A 190 -29.02 9.48 -2.04
N GLY A 191 -27.97 9.78 -2.81
CA GLY A 191 -27.93 10.92 -3.71
C GLY A 191 -28.49 10.56 -5.09
N SER A 192 -28.75 11.59 -5.92
CA SER A 192 -29.26 11.42 -7.28
C SER A 192 -28.21 11.61 -8.40
N GLY A 193 -26.91 11.58 -8.10
CA GLY A 193 -25.90 11.93 -9.12
C GLY A 193 -24.46 12.17 -8.61
N ARG A 194 -23.63 12.71 -9.51
CA ARG A 194 -22.14 12.67 -9.41
C ARG A 194 -21.49 13.80 -8.61
N GLU A 195 -22.25 14.80 -8.17
CA GLU A 195 -21.69 16.03 -7.56
C GLU A 195 -21.98 16.15 -6.05
N GLY A 196 -23.00 15.46 -5.54
CA GLY A 196 -23.41 15.55 -4.14
C GLY A 196 -22.47 14.82 -3.18
N THR A 197 -22.47 15.22 -1.90
CA THR A 197 -21.76 14.50 -0.84
C THR A 197 -22.75 13.74 0.05
N GLY A 198 -22.47 12.48 0.37
CA GLY A 198 -23.31 11.72 1.28
C GLY A 198 -23.38 12.36 2.66
N VAL A 199 -22.21 12.56 3.29
CA VAL A 199 -22.10 13.16 4.62
C VAL A 199 -20.99 14.20 4.68
N VAL A 200 -21.29 15.37 5.25
CA VAL A 200 -20.32 16.40 5.61
C VAL A 200 -20.24 16.51 7.13
N MET A 201 -19.04 16.37 7.67
CA MET A 201 -18.74 16.46 9.09
C MET A 201 -17.77 17.60 9.36
N ASP A 202 -18.35 18.70 9.84
CA ASP A 202 -17.62 19.81 10.47
C ASP A 202 -17.75 19.74 12.00
N GLY A 203 -18.56 18.84 12.56
CA GLY A 203 -18.91 18.81 13.98
C GLY A 203 -17.92 18.17 14.93
N LYS A 204 -18.34 17.99 16.18
CA LYS A 204 -17.53 17.36 17.23
C LYS A 204 -17.50 15.84 17.11
N MET A 205 -18.66 15.24 16.83
CA MET A 205 -18.82 13.80 16.77
C MET A 205 -19.87 13.40 15.73
N LEU A 206 -19.53 12.40 14.94
CA LEU A 206 -20.46 11.70 14.07
C LEU A 206 -20.25 10.20 14.26
N MET A 207 -21.31 9.51 14.70
CA MET A 207 -21.32 8.06 14.78
C MET A 207 -22.31 7.51 13.76
N MET A 208 -21.87 6.56 12.95
CA MET A 208 -22.68 5.87 11.96
C MET A 208 -22.55 4.36 12.17
N SER A 209 -23.67 3.67 12.39
CA SER A 209 -23.72 2.22 12.55
C SER A 209 -24.68 1.62 11.53
N ASP A 210 -24.21 0.67 10.71
CA ASP A 210 -24.98 0.08 9.60
C ASP A 210 -25.59 1.11 8.64
N VAL A 211 -24.89 2.22 8.40
CA VAL A 211 -25.33 3.27 7.46
C VAL A 211 -24.91 2.91 6.04
N ARG A 212 -25.82 3.10 5.08
CA ARG A 212 -25.54 2.90 3.65
C ARG A 212 -25.58 4.22 2.92
N ILE A 213 -24.47 4.61 2.29
CA ILE A 213 -24.34 5.79 1.45
C ILE A 213 -24.20 5.33 0.00
N SER A 214 -25.00 5.88 -0.93
CA SER A 214 -24.91 5.55 -2.36
C SER A 214 -25.39 6.70 -3.26
N GLY A 215 -25.09 6.63 -4.56
CA GLY A 215 -25.57 7.63 -5.53
C GLY A 215 -24.95 9.02 -5.35
N VAL A 216 -23.73 9.10 -4.80
CA VAL A 216 -23.03 10.36 -4.50
C VAL A 216 -21.71 10.51 -5.25
N GLY A 217 -21.27 11.75 -5.41
CA GLY A 217 -19.93 12.09 -5.89
C GLY A 217 -18.88 11.78 -4.83
N MET A 218 -19.07 12.30 -3.61
CA MET A 218 -18.19 12.04 -2.48
C MET A 218 -18.96 11.31 -1.38
N GLY A 219 -18.34 10.30 -0.77
CA GLY A 219 -18.99 9.54 0.30
C GLY A 219 -19.10 10.35 1.59
N VAL A 220 -17.95 10.60 2.23
CA VAL A 220 -17.85 11.36 3.49
C VAL A 220 -16.73 12.40 3.40
N ASP A 221 -17.07 13.65 3.71
CA ASP A 221 -16.11 14.74 3.95
C ASP A 221 -16.04 15.03 5.45
N ALA A 222 -14.89 14.76 6.07
CA ALA A 222 -14.64 14.96 7.49
C ALA A 222 -13.49 15.93 7.71
N THR A 223 -13.81 17.19 8.03
CA THR A 223 -12.82 18.26 8.15
C THR A 223 -12.36 18.52 9.59
N LYS A 224 -13.11 18.06 10.59
CA LYS A 224 -12.70 18.07 12.01
C LYS A 224 -13.57 17.13 12.85
N GLY A 225 -13.17 16.96 14.11
CA GLY A 225 -13.92 16.16 15.09
C GLY A 225 -13.58 14.67 15.05
N ASN A 226 -14.50 13.84 15.54
CA ASN A 226 -14.35 12.40 15.66
C ASN A 226 -15.42 11.66 14.84
N LEU A 227 -15.01 11.07 13.72
CA LEU A 227 -15.84 10.21 12.89
C LEU A 227 -15.75 8.75 13.37
N VAL A 228 -16.88 8.12 13.65
CA VAL A 228 -16.94 6.68 13.95
C VAL A 228 -17.90 6.02 12.98
N MET A 229 -17.43 5.01 12.24
CA MET A 229 -18.30 4.19 11.39
C MET A 229 -18.12 2.72 11.72
N HIS A 230 -19.21 2.06 12.08
CA HIS A 230 -19.25 0.62 12.35
C HIS A 230 -20.24 -0.06 11.41
N LYS A 231 -19.74 -1.02 10.60
CA LYS A 231 -20.53 -1.66 9.53
C LYS A 231 -21.05 -0.65 8.52
N GLY A 232 -21.85 -1.13 7.57
CA GLY A 232 -22.42 -0.31 6.50
C GLY A 232 -21.49 -0.16 5.29
N SER A 233 -21.88 0.71 4.37
CA SER A 233 -21.24 0.81 3.07
C SER A 233 -21.25 2.23 2.52
N ILE A 234 -20.21 2.58 1.76
CA ILE A 234 -20.08 3.85 1.06
C ILE A 234 -19.84 3.55 -0.43
N GLY A 235 -20.81 3.86 -1.27
CA GLY A 235 -20.69 3.86 -2.73
C GLY A 235 -20.56 5.28 -3.26
N PHE A 236 -19.53 5.56 -4.06
CA PHE A 236 -19.25 6.90 -4.57
C PHE A 236 -18.70 6.89 -6.00
N THR A 237 -18.83 8.02 -6.70
CA THR A 237 -18.48 8.14 -8.13
C THR A 237 -17.45 9.21 -8.46
N GLY A 238 -17.19 10.13 -7.53
CA GLY A 238 -16.22 11.21 -7.65
C GLY A 238 -14.87 10.86 -7.04
N ASN A 239 -14.20 11.85 -6.47
CA ASN A 239 -12.79 11.75 -6.11
C ASN A 239 -12.52 10.90 -4.86
N TYR A 240 -13.37 10.97 -3.84
CA TYR A 240 -13.08 10.37 -2.53
C TYR A 240 -14.26 9.57 -1.97
N GLY A 241 -13.95 8.38 -1.47
CA GLY A 241 -14.89 7.62 -0.64
C GLY A 241 -15.01 8.28 0.73
N ILE A 242 -13.87 8.47 1.40
CA ILE A 242 -13.77 9.29 2.60
C ILE A 242 -12.59 10.24 2.44
N TYR A 243 -12.86 11.53 2.62
CA TYR A 243 -11.88 12.60 2.67
C TYR A 243 -11.76 13.10 4.11
N LEU A 244 -10.62 12.84 4.77
CA LEU A 244 -10.38 13.31 6.12
C LEU A 244 -9.20 14.28 6.17
N ILE A 245 -9.47 15.50 6.59
CA ILE A 245 -8.44 16.50 6.91
C ILE A 245 -8.62 16.94 8.35
N ARG A 246 -7.59 16.79 9.19
CA ARG A 246 -7.67 17.09 10.64
C ARG A 246 -8.69 16.19 11.37
N GLY A 247 -8.58 16.11 12.69
CA GLY A 247 -9.46 15.25 13.50
C GLY A 247 -9.10 13.75 13.47
N ASN A 248 -10.03 12.92 13.93
CA ASN A 248 -9.83 11.48 14.08
C ASN A 248 -10.95 10.67 13.43
N ALA A 249 -10.62 9.49 12.89
CA ALA A 249 -11.61 8.52 12.46
C ALA A 249 -11.35 7.11 12.99
N LEU A 250 -12.43 6.41 13.34
CA LEU A 250 -12.45 4.98 13.66
C LEU A 250 -13.44 4.27 12.73
N LEU A 251 -12.92 3.39 11.87
CA LEU A 251 -13.72 2.63 10.90
C LEU A 251 -13.59 1.13 11.19
N ASN A 252 -14.73 0.44 11.35
CA ASN A 252 -14.73 -0.99 11.66
C ASN A 252 -15.76 -1.73 10.80
N SER A 253 -15.31 -2.72 10.02
CA SER A 253 -16.16 -3.58 9.17
C SER A 253 -16.94 -2.82 8.08
N VAL A 254 -16.34 -1.78 7.50
CA VAL A 254 -16.96 -0.92 6.47
C VAL A 254 -16.58 -1.38 5.06
N SER A 255 -17.50 -1.25 4.11
CA SER A 255 -17.21 -1.40 2.67
C SER A 255 -17.18 -0.04 1.98
N ILE A 256 -16.14 0.23 1.19
CA ILE A 256 -16.00 1.47 0.40
C ILE A 256 -15.81 1.09 -1.06
N THR A 257 -16.73 1.51 -1.92
CA THR A 257 -16.75 1.13 -3.34
C THR A 257 -16.79 2.38 -4.22
N GLY A 258 -15.73 2.57 -5.00
CA GLY A 258 -15.67 3.60 -6.03
C GLY A 258 -16.17 3.09 -7.38
N SER A 259 -16.29 3.99 -8.35
CA SER A 259 -16.67 3.67 -9.73
C SER A 259 -15.66 4.16 -10.77
N GLY A 260 -14.40 4.40 -10.39
CA GLY A 260 -13.46 5.09 -11.27
C GLY A 260 -11.99 4.86 -10.98
N ASP A 261 -11.19 4.83 -12.04
CA ASP A 261 -9.77 4.52 -12.02
C ASP A 261 -8.88 5.67 -11.50
N LYS A 262 -9.48 6.82 -11.18
CA LYS A 262 -8.79 8.03 -10.70
C LYS A 262 -9.21 8.45 -9.29
N SER A 263 -10.12 7.72 -8.67
CA SER A 263 -10.61 8.04 -7.33
C SER A 263 -9.73 7.45 -6.24
N THR A 264 -9.87 7.98 -5.02
CA THR A 264 -9.20 7.49 -3.82
C THR A 264 -10.25 6.94 -2.85
N GLY A 265 -10.08 5.70 -2.38
CA GLY A 265 -10.96 5.10 -1.39
C GLY A 265 -10.92 5.88 -0.07
N MET A 266 -9.71 6.07 0.45
CA MET A 266 -9.45 6.75 1.71
C MET A 266 -8.32 7.79 1.58
N TYR A 267 -8.65 9.07 1.79
CA TYR A 267 -7.66 10.14 1.85
C TYR A 267 -7.51 10.67 3.28
N VAL A 268 -6.26 10.86 3.71
CA VAL A 268 -5.91 11.43 5.03
C VAL A 268 -4.86 12.52 4.87
N GLY A 269 -5.19 13.73 5.32
CA GLY A 269 -4.30 14.88 5.26
C GLY A 269 -4.28 15.71 6.55
N SER A 270 -3.40 16.71 6.57
CA SER A 270 -3.38 17.78 7.57
C SER A 270 -3.37 17.26 9.02
N SER A 271 -2.47 16.32 9.33
CA SER A 271 -2.34 15.67 10.65
C SER A 271 -3.56 14.87 11.14
N GLY A 272 -4.49 14.51 10.25
CA GLY A 272 -5.58 13.59 10.55
C GLY A 272 -5.09 12.22 11.00
N LYS A 273 -5.80 11.59 11.94
CA LYS A 273 -5.44 10.29 12.53
C LYS A 273 -6.55 9.27 12.35
N ILE A 274 -6.20 8.08 11.86
CA ILE A 274 -7.22 7.08 11.52
C ILE A 274 -6.84 5.71 12.04
N MET A 275 -7.83 5.02 12.60
CA MET A 275 -7.77 3.60 12.89
C MET A 275 -8.83 2.89 12.06
N MET A 276 -8.41 1.91 11.27
CA MET A 276 -9.31 1.09 10.44
C MET A 276 -9.13 -0.37 10.77
N LYS A 277 -10.23 -1.10 10.92
CA LYS A 277 -10.23 -2.54 11.12
C LYS A 277 -11.24 -3.22 10.20
N ASP A 278 -10.80 -4.28 9.52
CA ASP A 278 -11.66 -5.14 8.68
C ASP A 278 -12.42 -4.35 7.59
N VAL A 279 -11.80 -3.32 7.02
CA VAL A 279 -12.40 -2.49 5.97
C VAL A 279 -12.00 -3.04 4.60
N THR A 280 -12.97 -3.06 3.68
CA THR A 280 -12.74 -3.42 2.27
C THR A 280 -12.91 -2.19 1.39
N MET A 281 -11.97 -1.98 0.45
CA MET A 281 -12.04 -0.93 -0.56
C MET A 281 -11.92 -1.54 -1.95
N SER A 282 -12.76 -1.12 -2.89
CA SER A 282 -12.73 -1.63 -4.27
C SER A 282 -13.18 -0.63 -5.33
N GLY A 283 -12.75 -0.84 -6.58
CA GLY A 283 -13.18 -0.02 -7.72
C GLY A 283 -12.61 1.42 -7.70
N VAL A 284 -11.42 1.59 -7.13
CA VAL A 284 -10.77 2.90 -6.96
C VAL A 284 -9.39 2.95 -7.63
N GLY A 285 -8.97 4.15 -7.99
CA GLY A 285 -7.62 4.44 -8.49
C GLY A 285 -6.53 4.24 -7.45
N VAL A 286 -6.74 4.74 -6.24
CA VAL A 286 -5.85 4.54 -5.09
C VAL A 286 -6.67 4.03 -3.92
N GLY A 287 -6.26 2.94 -3.30
CA GLY A 287 -6.93 2.45 -2.08
C GLY A 287 -6.80 3.47 -0.95
N VAL A 288 -5.56 3.77 -0.56
CA VAL A 288 -5.24 4.64 0.58
C VAL A 288 -4.21 5.70 0.20
N GLU A 289 -4.46 6.96 0.56
CA GLU A 289 -3.53 8.08 0.36
C GLU A 289 -3.35 8.86 1.67
N VAL A 290 -2.10 8.99 2.13
CA VAL A 290 -1.75 9.67 3.39
C VAL A 290 -0.71 10.75 3.15
N THR A 291 -1.08 11.99 3.45
CA THR A 291 -0.27 13.18 3.15
C THR A 291 -0.25 14.19 4.31
N ASN A 292 0.61 15.21 4.21
CA ASN A 292 0.57 16.40 5.06
C ASN A 292 0.52 16.09 6.58
N GLY A 293 1.34 15.14 7.04
CA GLY A 293 1.42 14.76 8.46
C GLY A 293 0.37 13.75 8.92
N GLY A 294 -0.46 13.23 8.01
CA GLY A 294 -1.47 12.22 8.31
C GLY A 294 -0.87 10.93 8.88
N ALA A 295 -1.63 10.24 9.72
CA ALA A 295 -1.24 8.97 10.32
C ALA A 295 -2.38 7.95 10.27
N MET A 296 -2.08 6.73 9.84
CA MET A 296 -3.06 5.64 9.79
C MET A 296 -2.56 4.35 10.45
N TRP A 297 -3.45 3.70 11.19
CA TRP A 297 -3.33 2.31 11.62
C TRP A 297 -4.39 1.46 10.90
N LEU A 298 -3.92 0.44 10.20
CA LEU A 298 -4.70 -0.39 9.27
C LEU A 298 -4.63 -1.85 9.72
N GLY A 299 -5.69 -2.38 10.34
CA GLY A 299 -5.79 -3.78 10.73
C GLY A 299 -6.70 -4.59 9.80
N GLY A 300 -6.18 -5.63 9.15
CA GLY A 300 -7.00 -6.52 8.32
C GLY A 300 -7.68 -5.84 7.11
N ILE A 301 -7.01 -4.85 6.51
CA ILE A 301 -7.58 -4.08 5.38
C ILE A 301 -7.48 -4.87 4.07
N ASN A 302 -8.55 -4.84 3.29
CA ASN A 302 -8.64 -5.51 2.00
C ASN A 302 -8.81 -4.49 0.88
N LEU A 303 -7.76 -4.21 0.12
CA LEU A 303 -7.84 -3.44 -1.11
C LEU A 303 -8.03 -4.42 -2.27
N ARG A 304 -9.19 -4.36 -2.92
CA ARG A 304 -9.60 -5.32 -3.96
C ARG A 304 -9.85 -4.62 -5.28
N ASP A 305 -9.23 -5.10 -6.36
CA ASP A 305 -9.41 -4.52 -7.70
C ASP A 305 -9.17 -2.99 -7.72
N VAL A 306 -8.09 -2.56 -7.07
CA VAL A 306 -7.64 -1.16 -7.12
C VAL A 306 -6.63 -0.96 -8.24
N GLN A 307 -6.54 0.25 -8.80
CA GLN A 307 -5.42 0.55 -9.72
C GLN A 307 -4.11 0.53 -8.93
N ASN A 308 -4.02 1.27 -7.83
CA ASN A 308 -2.85 1.27 -6.96
C ASN A 308 -3.26 1.08 -5.50
N GLY A 309 -2.38 0.46 -4.70
CA GLY A 309 -2.70 0.15 -3.31
C GLY A 309 -2.64 1.38 -2.40
N MET A 310 -1.43 1.86 -2.08
CA MET A 310 -1.23 2.90 -1.07
C MET A 310 -0.16 3.93 -1.46
N ILE A 311 -0.40 5.19 -1.11
CA ILE A 311 0.55 6.30 -1.21
C ILE A 311 0.79 6.90 0.19
N VAL A 312 2.05 7.12 0.57
CA VAL A 312 2.42 7.85 1.79
C VAL A 312 3.49 8.88 1.48
N THR A 313 3.18 10.17 1.69
CA THR A 313 4.10 11.27 1.38
C THR A 313 4.83 11.80 2.61
N GLN A 314 5.74 12.75 2.38
CA GLN A 314 6.60 13.33 3.40
C GLN A 314 5.85 13.75 4.67
N GLY A 315 6.42 13.41 5.83
CA GLY A 315 5.85 13.70 7.15
C GLY A 315 4.70 12.77 7.58
N SER A 316 4.23 11.89 6.68
CA SER A 316 3.09 11.02 6.93
C SER A 316 3.52 9.59 7.27
N THR A 317 2.67 8.86 8.00
CA THR A 317 2.99 7.48 8.43
C THR A 317 1.83 6.52 8.30
N VAL A 318 2.13 5.28 7.93
CA VAL A 318 1.17 4.18 7.97
C VAL A 318 1.73 2.99 8.72
N ARG A 319 0.90 2.37 9.56
CA ARG A 319 1.13 1.04 10.11
C ARG A 319 0.01 0.11 9.61
N MET A 320 0.38 -0.96 8.93
CA MET A 320 -0.56 -1.98 8.43
C MET A 320 -0.21 -3.35 9.01
N GLU A 321 -1.21 -4.03 9.57
CA GLU A 321 -1.11 -5.37 10.16
C GLU A 321 -2.17 -6.28 9.56
N GLY A 322 -1.72 -7.35 8.89
CA GLY A 322 -2.60 -8.22 8.12
C GLY A 322 -3.21 -7.54 6.90
N GLY A 323 -4.12 -8.25 6.25
CA GLY A 323 -4.85 -7.75 5.09
C GLY A 323 -4.19 -8.05 3.74
N GLU A 324 -4.90 -7.72 2.67
CA GLU A 324 -4.49 -8.00 1.29
C GLU A 324 -4.63 -6.76 0.41
N ILE A 325 -3.66 -6.57 -0.48
CA ILE A 325 -3.65 -5.54 -1.52
C ILE A 325 -3.62 -6.25 -2.87
N THR A 326 -4.75 -6.25 -3.59
CA THR A 326 -4.81 -6.71 -4.98
C THR A 326 -4.93 -5.51 -5.91
N PHE A 327 -3.95 -5.35 -6.81
CA PHE A 327 -3.82 -4.14 -7.62
C PHE A 327 -3.41 -4.45 -9.06
N LYS A 328 -3.73 -3.54 -9.99
CA LYS A 328 -3.51 -3.74 -11.45
C LYS A 328 -2.70 -2.64 -12.15
N GLY A 329 -2.44 -1.54 -11.45
CA GLY A 329 -1.69 -0.37 -11.92
C GLY A 329 -0.19 -0.49 -11.66
N SER A 330 0.42 0.62 -11.24
CA SER A 330 1.88 0.77 -11.23
C SER A 330 2.51 0.38 -9.90
N TYR A 331 1.77 0.42 -8.79
CA TYR A 331 2.32 0.08 -7.49
C TYR A 331 1.33 -0.46 -6.46
N GLY A 332 1.85 -1.33 -5.59
CA GLY A 332 1.16 -1.78 -4.39
C GLY A 332 1.29 -0.76 -3.27
N VAL A 333 2.53 -0.38 -2.93
CA VAL A 333 2.84 0.67 -1.94
C VAL A 333 3.86 1.64 -2.51
N TYR A 334 3.56 2.93 -2.45
CA TYR A 334 4.43 4.00 -2.91
C TYR A 334 4.71 4.99 -1.77
N LEU A 335 5.99 5.21 -1.48
CA LEU A 335 6.44 6.16 -0.47
C LEU A 335 7.24 7.25 -1.13
N ASP A 336 6.80 8.49 -0.99
CA ASP A 336 7.57 9.69 -1.33
C ASP A 336 7.98 10.38 -0.03
N LYS A 337 9.10 9.94 0.52
CA LYS A 337 9.67 10.39 1.80
C LYS A 337 8.79 10.12 3.04
N GLY A 338 7.72 9.36 2.89
CA GLY A 338 6.85 8.90 3.98
C GLY A 338 7.41 7.71 4.79
N GLY A 339 6.70 7.35 5.86
CA GLY A 339 7.04 6.20 6.70
C GLY A 339 6.01 5.06 6.61
N ALA A 340 6.47 3.81 6.53
CA ALA A 340 5.59 2.64 6.56
C ALA A 340 6.12 1.52 7.48
N ALA A 341 5.23 0.99 8.31
CA ALA A 341 5.42 -0.26 9.04
C ALA A 341 4.41 -1.29 8.54
N LEU A 342 4.86 -2.36 7.91
CA LEU A 342 4.01 -3.40 7.33
C LEU A 342 4.28 -4.73 8.03
N LYS A 343 3.23 -5.42 8.47
CA LYS A 343 3.34 -6.73 9.12
C LYS A 343 2.27 -7.68 8.57
N ASP A 344 2.66 -8.88 8.14
CA ASP A 344 1.74 -9.92 7.67
C ASP A 344 0.85 -9.46 6.49
N VAL A 345 1.35 -8.54 5.65
CA VAL A 345 0.61 -7.98 4.50
C VAL A 345 0.85 -8.83 3.26
N LYS A 346 -0.25 -9.21 2.59
CA LYS A 346 -0.21 -9.89 1.29
C LYS A 346 -0.45 -8.89 0.15
N MET A 347 0.36 -8.97 -0.89
CA MET A 347 0.19 -8.18 -2.11
C MET A 347 0.16 -9.10 -3.33
N THR A 348 -0.86 -8.96 -4.15
CA THR A 348 -1.06 -9.76 -5.36
C THR A 348 -1.26 -8.84 -6.57
N TYR A 349 -0.44 -9.00 -7.60
CA TYR A 349 -0.60 -8.22 -8.82
C TYR A 349 -1.54 -8.93 -9.81
N MET A 350 -2.54 -8.18 -10.28
CA MET A 350 -3.58 -8.65 -11.20
C MET A 350 -3.53 -7.94 -12.56
N GLY A 351 -2.59 -7.02 -12.75
CA GLY A 351 -2.48 -6.20 -13.95
C GLY A 351 -1.65 -6.83 -15.08
N SER A 352 -1.50 -6.05 -16.15
CA SER A 352 -0.77 -6.47 -17.35
C SER A 352 0.62 -5.84 -17.52
N ASN A 353 0.92 -4.74 -16.83
CA ASN A 353 2.19 -4.02 -16.86
C ASN A 353 3.35 -4.82 -16.24
N ASP A 354 4.42 -5.04 -17.01
CA ASP A 354 5.62 -5.77 -16.56
C ASP A 354 6.57 -4.92 -15.70
N ALA A 355 6.45 -3.59 -15.76
CA ALA A 355 7.28 -2.64 -15.03
C ALA A 355 6.72 -2.26 -13.65
N VAL A 356 5.70 -2.97 -13.16
CA VAL A 356 5.05 -2.70 -11.88
C VAL A 356 6.01 -2.87 -10.69
N ASP A 357 5.88 -1.99 -9.69
CA ASP A 357 6.65 -2.02 -8.44
C ASP A 357 5.73 -2.39 -7.27
N PHE A 358 5.91 -3.56 -6.63
CA PHE A 358 5.09 -3.90 -5.45
C PHE A 358 5.31 -2.90 -4.32
N MET A 359 6.56 -2.50 -4.09
CA MET A 359 6.92 -1.42 -3.18
C MET A 359 7.92 -0.46 -3.83
N THR A 360 7.58 0.82 -3.87
CA THR A 360 8.49 1.90 -4.25
C THR A 360 8.79 2.77 -3.04
N VAL A 361 10.07 2.90 -2.71
CA VAL A 361 10.58 3.68 -1.59
C VAL A 361 11.47 4.80 -2.14
N GLN A 362 10.85 5.95 -2.41
CA GLN A 362 11.51 7.17 -2.87
C GLN A 362 11.83 8.04 -1.66
N GLY A 363 13.02 7.84 -1.07
CA GLY A 363 13.29 8.35 0.27
C GLY A 363 12.41 7.68 1.33
N GLY A 364 12.40 8.22 2.55
CA GLY A 364 11.54 7.71 3.63
C GLY A 364 12.07 6.45 4.30
N LYS A 365 11.21 5.83 5.14
CA LYS A 365 11.59 4.69 5.99
C LYS A 365 10.55 3.58 5.97
N VAL A 366 10.99 2.36 5.72
CA VAL A 366 10.16 1.15 5.74
C VAL A 366 10.70 0.13 6.72
N ILE A 367 9.80 -0.44 7.51
CA ILE A 367 10.03 -1.70 8.22
C ILE A 367 8.92 -2.66 7.80
N ALA A 368 9.26 -3.72 7.09
CA ALA A 368 8.30 -4.73 6.63
C ALA A 368 8.66 -6.09 7.22
N LYS A 369 7.71 -6.74 7.86
CA LYS A 369 7.86 -8.06 8.48
C LYS A 369 6.84 -9.04 7.91
N ASP A 370 7.30 -10.22 7.53
CA ASP A 370 6.45 -11.32 7.07
C ASP A 370 5.52 -10.92 5.90
N ILE A 371 5.99 -10.01 5.03
CA ILE A 371 5.26 -9.59 3.83
C ILE A 371 5.27 -10.69 2.76
N GLN A 372 4.18 -10.81 2.03
CA GLN A 372 4.01 -11.79 0.96
C GLN A 372 3.69 -11.07 -0.35
N ILE A 373 4.50 -11.30 -1.38
CA ILE A 373 4.33 -10.73 -2.71
C ILE A 373 4.14 -11.86 -3.72
N ASN A 374 3.07 -11.78 -4.51
CA ASN A 374 2.87 -12.63 -5.68
C ASN A 374 2.85 -11.76 -6.95
N GLY A 375 3.94 -11.86 -7.71
CA GLY A 375 4.19 -11.12 -8.95
C GLY A 375 3.31 -11.51 -10.13
N ASN A 376 2.69 -12.69 -10.10
CA ASN A 376 2.02 -13.27 -11.27
C ASN A 376 2.90 -13.25 -12.54
N GLY A 377 4.20 -13.44 -12.37
CA GLY A 377 5.21 -13.43 -13.41
C GLY A 377 5.59 -12.03 -13.90
N LYS A 378 5.27 -10.97 -13.17
CA LYS A 378 5.48 -9.58 -13.58
C LYS A 378 6.12 -8.77 -12.47
N GLY A 379 6.62 -7.60 -12.86
CA GLY A 379 7.04 -6.57 -11.92
C GLY A 379 8.24 -6.92 -11.07
N GLN A 380 8.53 -6.01 -10.15
CA GLN A 380 9.59 -6.18 -9.19
C GLN A 380 9.08 -6.04 -7.77
N GLY A 381 9.62 -6.85 -6.86
CA GLY A 381 9.22 -6.85 -5.46
C GLY A 381 9.46 -5.51 -4.77
N MET A 382 10.62 -4.88 -4.99
CA MET A 382 10.92 -3.58 -4.38
C MET A 382 11.86 -2.70 -5.22
N LYS A 383 11.60 -1.39 -5.18
CA LYS A 383 12.46 -0.32 -5.70
C LYS A 383 12.83 0.68 -4.59
N VAL A 384 14.12 0.96 -4.42
CA VAL A 384 14.62 1.96 -3.45
C VAL A 384 15.47 3.01 -4.16
N THR A 385 15.08 4.27 -3.98
CA THR A 385 15.72 5.45 -4.59
C THR A 385 15.81 6.59 -3.58
N GLN A 386 16.51 7.67 -3.95
CA GLN A 386 16.55 8.93 -3.19
C GLN A 386 16.84 8.75 -1.68
N ARG A 387 17.81 7.88 -1.37
CA ARG A 387 18.25 7.58 0.00
C ARG A 387 17.20 6.93 0.91
N GLY A 388 16.25 6.19 0.34
CA GLY A 388 15.29 5.40 1.11
C GLY A 388 15.95 4.39 2.05
N HIS A 389 15.35 4.19 3.23
CA HIS A 389 15.82 3.26 4.25
C HIS A 389 14.82 2.13 4.46
N VAL A 390 15.24 0.89 4.21
CA VAL A 390 14.35 -0.26 4.27
C VAL A 390 14.92 -1.37 5.14
N VAL A 391 14.08 -1.92 6.02
CA VAL A 391 14.33 -3.15 6.76
C VAL A 391 13.24 -4.15 6.40
N LEU A 392 13.66 -5.30 5.88
CA LEU A 392 12.81 -6.45 5.59
C LEU A 392 13.14 -7.59 6.54
N ILE A 393 12.12 -8.16 7.16
CA ILE A 393 12.23 -9.33 8.05
C ILE A 393 11.35 -10.42 7.45
N LYS A 394 11.99 -11.52 7.02
CA LYS A 394 11.34 -12.69 6.40
C LYS A 394 10.35 -12.35 5.27
N PRO A 395 10.72 -11.51 4.28
CA PRO A 395 9.87 -11.29 3.11
C PRO A 395 9.71 -12.58 2.30
N THR A 396 8.58 -12.75 1.62
CA THR A 396 8.35 -13.87 0.69
C THR A 396 7.90 -13.32 -0.66
N TYR A 397 8.79 -13.34 -1.65
CA TYR A 397 8.46 -12.95 -3.02
C TYR A 397 8.31 -14.21 -3.87
N THR A 398 7.19 -14.34 -4.55
CA THR A 398 6.84 -15.46 -5.41
C THR A 398 6.51 -14.97 -6.80
N ASN A 399 6.99 -15.70 -7.82
CA ASN A 399 6.68 -15.42 -9.22
C ASN A 399 6.87 -13.93 -9.62
N VAL A 400 7.90 -13.24 -9.13
CA VAL A 400 8.22 -11.86 -9.59
C VAL A 400 9.13 -11.89 -10.82
N ASP A 401 9.08 -10.86 -11.66
CA ASP A 401 10.07 -10.72 -12.73
C ASP A 401 11.45 -10.39 -12.14
N LYS A 402 11.53 -9.38 -11.26
CA LYS A 402 12.77 -9.02 -10.56
C LYS A 402 12.56 -8.98 -9.05
N GLY A 403 13.59 -9.25 -8.28
CA GLY A 403 13.49 -9.18 -6.82
C GLY A 403 13.51 -7.73 -6.30
N MET A 404 14.72 -7.16 -6.14
CA MET A 404 14.92 -5.85 -5.52
C MET A 404 15.88 -4.97 -6.34
N THR A 405 15.50 -3.70 -6.50
CA THR A 405 16.32 -2.66 -7.15
C THR A 405 16.69 -1.59 -6.13
N ILE A 406 17.98 -1.36 -5.94
CA ILE A 406 18.52 -0.35 -5.04
C ILE A 406 19.37 0.61 -5.87
N SER A 407 18.77 1.71 -6.29
CA SER A 407 19.49 2.74 -7.04
C SER A 407 20.28 3.66 -6.12
N GLU A 408 19.70 4.01 -4.98
CA GLU A 408 20.31 4.82 -3.92
C GLU A 408 19.54 4.61 -2.62
N GLY A 409 20.24 4.27 -1.53
CA GLY A 409 19.62 4.04 -0.21
C GLY A 409 20.30 2.96 0.59
N ALA A 410 19.62 2.49 1.64
CA ALA A 410 20.07 1.40 2.48
C ALA A 410 18.97 0.36 2.66
N VAL A 411 19.25 -0.88 2.28
CA VAL A 411 18.33 -2.01 2.43
C VAL A 411 18.98 -3.08 3.32
N ARG A 412 18.25 -3.53 4.33
CA ARG A 412 18.63 -4.65 5.20
C ARG A 412 17.56 -5.73 5.12
N VAL A 413 17.97 -6.96 4.85
CA VAL A 413 17.07 -8.12 4.76
C VAL A 413 17.53 -9.20 5.72
N PHE A 414 16.61 -9.69 6.55
CA PHE A 414 16.84 -10.73 7.53
C PHE A 414 15.92 -11.93 7.27
N GLY A 415 16.48 -13.01 6.74
CA GLY A 415 15.75 -14.23 6.35
C GLY A 415 14.87 -14.04 5.11
N GLY A 416 13.87 -14.90 4.98
CA GLY A 416 12.89 -14.84 3.90
C GLY A 416 13.37 -15.43 2.58
N SER A 417 12.55 -15.29 1.54
CA SER A 417 12.81 -15.83 0.22
C SER A 417 12.44 -14.88 -0.91
N VAL A 418 13.25 -14.88 -1.97
CA VAL A 418 12.99 -14.17 -3.22
C VAL A 418 13.05 -15.14 -4.39
N GLU A 419 11.90 -15.42 -4.99
CA GLU A 419 11.79 -16.18 -6.23
C GLU A 419 11.58 -15.23 -7.41
N PHE A 420 12.47 -15.29 -8.42
CA PHE A 420 12.40 -14.43 -9.59
C PHE A 420 12.67 -15.19 -10.90
N LYS A 421 12.21 -14.66 -12.03
CA LYS A 421 12.43 -15.26 -13.36
C LYS A 421 13.14 -14.34 -14.38
N GLY A 422 13.13 -13.05 -14.13
CA GLY A 422 13.70 -12.03 -14.99
C GLY A 422 15.18 -11.81 -14.74
N LYS A 423 15.61 -10.56 -14.94
CA LYS A 423 17.04 -10.22 -15.07
C LYS A 423 17.83 -10.36 -13.77
N TYR A 424 17.24 -10.07 -12.61
CA TYR A 424 17.98 -10.12 -11.35
C TYR A 424 17.14 -10.38 -10.11
N GLY A 425 17.78 -11.01 -9.12
CA GLY A 425 17.27 -11.12 -7.76
C GLY A 425 17.49 -9.83 -6.99
N VAL A 426 18.73 -9.31 -6.98
CA VAL A 426 19.07 -8.02 -6.36
C VAL A 426 19.97 -7.20 -7.28
N SER A 427 19.65 -5.93 -7.52
CA SER A 427 20.48 -5.00 -8.28
C SER A 427 20.83 -3.78 -7.43
N LEU A 428 22.12 -3.56 -7.15
CA LEU A 428 22.63 -2.38 -6.46
C LEU A 428 23.40 -1.48 -7.43
N THR A 429 23.04 -0.20 -7.49
CA THR A 429 23.77 0.83 -8.24
C THR A 429 24.60 1.71 -7.31
N ARG A 430 24.00 2.22 -6.23
CA ARG A 430 24.65 2.99 -5.17
C ARG A 430 24.01 2.68 -3.83
N GLY A 431 24.72 2.94 -2.72
CA GLY A 431 24.21 2.76 -1.37
C GLY A 431 24.69 1.46 -0.71
N ILE A 432 23.86 0.90 0.16
CA ILE A 432 24.20 -0.26 1.00
C ILE A 432 23.12 -1.33 0.89
N ALA A 433 23.52 -2.57 0.66
CA ALA A 433 22.66 -3.75 0.81
C ALA A 433 23.26 -4.71 1.84
N THR A 434 22.50 -5.01 2.89
CA THR A 434 22.84 -6.04 3.88
C THR A 434 21.85 -7.19 3.78
N LEU A 435 22.33 -8.39 3.45
CA LEU A 435 21.49 -9.57 3.23
C LEU A 435 21.92 -10.68 4.20
N LYS A 436 21.06 -11.08 5.14
CA LYS A 436 21.38 -12.14 6.10
C LYS A 436 20.40 -13.29 6.01
N GLY A 437 20.87 -14.50 5.70
CA GLY A 437 20.05 -15.71 5.70
C GLY A 437 18.93 -15.73 4.65
N ILE A 438 19.02 -14.92 3.59
CA ILE A 438 18.02 -14.86 2.53
C ILE A 438 18.16 -16.05 1.57
N LYS A 439 17.04 -16.67 1.20
CA LYS A 439 16.96 -17.67 0.13
C LYS A 439 16.57 -16.99 -1.19
N MET A 440 17.33 -17.20 -2.25
CA MET A 440 17.00 -16.73 -3.59
C MET A 440 16.84 -17.92 -4.53
N THR A 441 15.78 -17.91 -5.34
CA THR A 441 15.47 -19.01 -6.26
C THR A 441 15.18 -18.45 -7.65
N TYR A 442 15.84 -19.00 -8.66
CA TYR A 442 15.63 -18.62 -10.05
C TYR A 442 14.71 -19.61 -10.77
N LYS A 443 13.68 -19.09 -11.44
CA LYS A 443 12.72 -19.88 -12.24
C LYS A 443 12.70 -19.51 -13.72
N GLY A 444 13.55 -18.60 -14.17
CA GLY A 444 13.63 -18.23 -15.58
C GLY A 444 14.52 -19.15 -16.42
N GLY A 445 14.63 -18.85 -17.71
CA GLY A 445 15.45 -19.60 -18.67
C GLY A 445 16.72 -18.88 -19.15
N SER A 446 17.08 -17.73 -18.57
CA SER A 446 18.22 -16.93 -19.04
C SER A 446 19.51 -17.30 -18.32
N SER A 447 20.54 -17.66 -19.07
CA SER A 447 21.90 -17.86 -18.55
C SER A 447 22.60 -16.55 -18.18
N THR A 448 22.01 -15.39 -18.48
CA THR A 448 22.57 -14.06 -18.21
C THR A 448 21.87 -13.31 -17.08
N ALA A 449 20.81 -13.88 -16.52
CA ALA A 449 20.18 -13.35 -15.30
C ALA A 449 21.17 -13.45 -14.14
N ASP A 450 21.21 -12.46 -13.25
CA ASP A 450 22.12 -12.46 -12.10
C ASP A 450 21.34 -12.58 -10.79
N PHE A 451 21.69 -13.49 -9.89
CA PHE A 451 21.11 -13.45 -8.53
C PHE A 451 21.43 -12.13 -7.83
N MET A 452 22.64 -11.62 -8.03
CA MET A 452 23.06 -10.30 -7.56
C MET A 452 23.86 -9.54 -8.62
N THR A 453 23.46 -8.30 -8.91
CA THR A 453 24.22 -7.34 -9.71
C THR A 453 24.68 -6.18 -8.83
N VAL A 454 25.98 -5.87 -8.82
CA VAL A 454 26.57 -4.75 -8.09
C VAL A 454 27.31 -3.85 -9.07
N ARG A 455 26.80 -2.65 -9.30
CA ARG A 455 27.46 -1.63 -10.15
C ARG A 455 28.26 -0.62 -9.32
N GLY A 456 27.95 -0.50 -8.03
CA GLY A 456 28.57 0.41 -7.08
C GLY A 456 28.01 0.20 -5.67
N GLY A 457 28.46 1.01 -4.71
CA GLY A 457 28.05 0.88 -3.31
C GLY A 457 28.71 -0.29 -2.57
N THR A 458 28.09 -0.72 -1.48
CA THR A 458 28.58 -1.82 -0.63
C THR A 458 27.52 -2.89 -0.44
N VAL A 459 27.89 -4.15 -0.65
CA VAL A 459 27.08 -5.32 -0.30
C VAL A 459 27.78 -6.10 0.80
N MET A 460 27.03 -6.42 1.86
CA MET A 460 27.42 -7.41 2.86
C MET A 460 26.36 -8.51 2.87
N ALA A 461 26.74 -9.73 2.50
CA ALA A 461 25.82 -10.86 2.50
C ALA A 461 26.36 -12.01 3.35
N GLU A 462 25.52 -12.52 4.24
CA GLU A 462 25.88 -13.56 5.21
C GLU A 462 24.90 -14.73 5.12
N SER A 463 25.42 -15.95 4.99
CA SER A 463 24.64 -17.19 4.93
C SER A 463 23.51 -17.17 3.90
N ILE A 464 23.75 -16.53 2.76
CA ILE A 464 22.77 -16.49 1.66
C ILE A 464 22.70 -17.84 0.96
N GLN A 465 21.51 -18.21 0.51
CA GLN A 465 21.29 -19.45 -0.23
C GLN A 465 20.77 -19.11 -1.63
N ILE A 466 21.47 -19.57 -2.66
CA ILE A 466 21.18 -19.30 -4.06
C ILE A 466 20.89 -20.64 -4.75
N TYR A 467 19.65 -20.78 -5.23
CA TYR A 467 19.17 -21.96 -5.91
C TYR A 467 18.87 -21.63 -7.37
N GLY A 468 19.79 -22.00 -8.25
CA GLY A 468 19.57 -21.99 -9.68
C GLY A 468 18.80 -23.22 -10.15
N ASN A 469 18.40 -23.17 -11.41
CA ASN A 469 17.80 -24.27 -12.16
C ASN A 469 18.72 -24.70 -13.32
N GLY A 470 20.02 -24.39 -13.21
CA GLY A 470 21.01 -24.54 -14.26
C GLY A 470 21.13 -23.33 -15.19
N TYR A 471 20.27 -22.34 -15.03
CA TYR A 471 20.42 -21.01 -15.60
C TYR A 471 20.73 -20.01 -14.48
N GLY A 472 20.91 -18.74 -14.85
CA GLY A 472 21.28 -17.68 -13.92
C GLY A 472 22.73 -17.74 -13.44
N GLN A 473 23.29 -16.58 -13.18
CA GLN A 473 24.65 -16.31 -12.75
C GLN A 473 24.61 -15.99 -11.25
N GLY A 474 25.56 -16.48 -10.48
CA GLY A 474 25.62 -16.23 -9.04
C GLY A 474 25.74 -14.75 -8.71
N MET A 475 26.79 -14.08 -9.19
CA MET A 475 26.98 -12.65 -8.94
C MET A 475 27.73 -11.96 -10.07
N LYS A 476 27.31 -10.73 -10.40
CA LYS A 476 28.04 -9.82 -11.29
C LYS A 476 28.41 -8.54 -10.58
N VAL A 477 29.70 -8.19 -10.58
CA VAL A 477 30.25 -6.99 -9.97
C VAL A 477 30.96 -6.17 -11.05
N ASN A 478 30.60 -4.90 -11.18
CA ASN A 478 31.19 -3.94 -12.12
C ASN A 478 31.62 -2.64 -11.43
N GLY A 479 31.82 -2.70 -10.11
CA GLY A 479 32.12 -1.56 -9.24
C GLY A 479 31.67 -1.83 -7.80
N GLY A 480 32.16 -1.02 -6.87
CA GLY A 480 31.82 -1.12 -5.44
C GLY A 480 32.61 -2.19 -4.67
N ARG A 481 32.11 -2.51 -3.47
CA ARG A 481 32.70 -3.51 -2.56
C ARG A 481 31.66 -4.56 -2.16
N VAL A 482 32.04 -5.83 -2.24
CA VAL A 482 31.20 -6.96 -1.83
C VAL A 482 31.94 -7.79 -0.80
N VAL A 483 31.26 -8.11 0.31
CA VAL A 483 31.70 -9.08 1.29
C VAL A 483 30.64 -10.18 1.38
N LEU A 484 31.06 -11.42 1.12
CA LEU A 484 30.24 -12.62 1.25
C LEU A 484 30.79 -13.50 2.38
N ILE A 485 29.92 -13.89 3.30
CA ILE A 485 30.26 -14.78 4.41
C ILE A 485 29.40 -16.02 4.28
N LYS A 486 30.05 -17.18 4.09
CA LYS A 486 29.45 -18.51 3.96
C LYS A 486 28.27 -18.57 2.97
N PRO A 487 28.40 -18.06 1.73
CA PRO A 487 27.33 -18.21 0.74
C PRO A 487 27.20 -19.67 0.30
N SER A 488 25.98 -20.07 -0.08
CA SER A 488 25.73 -21.37 -0.72
C SER A 488 25.09 -21.16 -2.08
N TYR A 489 25.76 -21.59 -3.14
CA TYR A 489 25.23 -21.62 -4.50
C TYR A 489 25.02 -23.06 -4.94
N THR A 490 23.84 -23.36 -5.45
CA THR A 490 23.45 -24.68 -5.97
C THR A 490 22.92 -24.54 -7.39
N ASN A 491 23.37 -25.41 -8.29
CA ASN A 491 22.87 -25.52 -9.67
C ASN A 491 22.77 -24.19 -10.42
N ILE A 492 23.76 -23.30 -10.30
CA ILE A 492 23.85 -22.06 -11.08
C ILE A 492 24.64 -22.27 -12.38
N TYR A 493 24.47 -21.37 -13.36
CA TYR A 493 25.26 -21.42 -14.59
C TYR A 493 26.72 -21.01 -14.33
N ASN A 494 27.02 -19.73 -14.11
CA ASN A 494 28.35 -19.30 -13.66
C ASN A 494 28.30 -18.78 -12.23
N GLY A 495 29.41 -18.91 -11.49
CA GLY A 495 29.55 -18.37 -10.14
C GLY A 495 29.61 -16.84 -10.11
N MET A 496 30.81 -16.29 -9.91
CA MET A 496 31.03 -14.85 -9.78
C MET A 496 31.75 -14.28 -11.00
N THR A 497 31.31 -13.10 -11.45
CA THR A 497 31.91 -12.33 -12.54
C THR A 497 32.26 -10.94 -12.03
N VAL A 498 33.54 -10.61 -11.93
CA VAL A 498 34.06 -9.36 -11.34
C VAL A 498 34.81 -8.56 -12.41
N LEU A 499 34.09 -7.63 -13.02
CA LEU A 499 34.60 -6.75 -14.08
C LEU A 499 35.14 -5.42 -13.54
N GLY A 500 34.81 -5.10 -12.29
CA GLY A 500 35.31 -3.95 -11.55
C GLY A 500 35.04 -4.10 -10.05
N GLY A 501 35.78 -3.36 -9.22
CA GLY A 501 35.57 -3.33 -7.77
C GLY A 501 36.34 -4.39 -6.96
N HIS A 502 35.87 -4.62 -5.74
CA HIS A 502 36.50 -5.51 -4.76
C HIS A 502 35.52 -6.55 -4.22
N VAL A 503 35.87 -7.83 -4.28
CA VAL A 503 35.07 -8.93 -3.72
C VAL A 503 35.89 -9.71 -2.70
N GLN A 504 35.31 -9.93 -1.52
CA GLN A 504 35.85 -10.79 -0.48
C GLN A 504 34.83 -11.89 -0.18
N VAL A 505 35.29 -13.14 -0.15
CA VAL A 505 34.46 -14.31 0.20
C VAL A 505 35.13 -15.11 1.29
N GLU A 506 34.41 -15.38 2.37
CA GLU A 506 34.87 -16.16 3.52
C GLU A 506 33.98 -17.39 3.72
N GLY A 507 34.54 -18.57 3.48
CA GLY A 507 33.83 -19.84 3.53
C GLY A 507 32.80 -20.02 2.42
N GLY A 508 31.92 -21.01 2.60
CA GLY A 508 30.80 -21.28 1.71
C GLY A 508 31.15 -22.17 0.51
N SER A 509 30.16 -22.38 -0.35
CA SER A 509 30.25 -23.30 -1.49
C SER A 509 29.65 -22.72 -2.76
N LEU A 510 30.36 -22.90 -3.88
CA LEU A 510 29.93 -22.53 -5.22
C LEU A 510 29.78 -23.80 -6.07
N GLU A 511 28.55 -24.23 -6.32
CA GLU A 511 28.26 -25.29 -7.29
C GLU A 511 27.76 -24.67 -8.61
N PHE A 512 28.45 -24.95 -9.72
CA PHE A 512 28.14 -24.35 -11.01
C PHE A 512 28.36 -25.34 -12.17
N LYS A 513 27.79 -25.04 -13.36
CA LYS A 513 27.91 -25.91 -14.55
C LYS A 513 28.32 -25.22 -15.84
N GLY A 514 28.47 -23.90 -15.80
CA GLY A 514 28.82 -23.04 -16.92
C GLY A 514 30.33 -22.96 -17.14
N LYS A 515 30.79 -21.79 -17.58
CA LYS A 515 32.16 -21.52 -18.02
C LYS A 515 33.11 -21.15 -16.89
N HIS A 516 32.60 -20.65 -15.75
CA HIS A 516 33.49 -20.27 -14.65
C HIS A 516 32.86 -20.28 -13.27
N GLY A 517 33.69 -20.62 -12.28
CA GLY A 517 33.37 -20.46 -10.86
C GLY A 517 33.59 -19.01 -10.43
N VAL A 518 34.78 -18.47 -10.71
CA VAL A 518 35.14 -17.08 -10.48
C VAL A 518 35.87 -16.55 -11.71
N TYR A 519 35.32 -15.51 -12.32
CA TYR A 519 35.96 -14.76 -13.38
C TYR A 519 36.21 -13.34 -12.90
N LEU A 520 37.41 -12.83 -13.15
CA LEU A 520 37.72 -11.42 -12.97
C LEU A 520 38.53 -10.84 -14.12
N SER A 521 38.34 -9.55 -14.35
CA SER A 521 39.18 -8.74 -15.23
C SER A 521 39.53 -7.42 -14.58
N LYS A 522 40.83 -7.10 -14.51
CA LYS A 522 41.39 -5.86 -13.94
C LYS A 522 40.81 -5.46 -12.57
N SER A 523 40.46 -6.46 -11.74
CA SER A 523 39.75 -6.29 -10.47
C SER A 523 40.49 -6.95 -9.30
N ARG A 524 39.99 -6.83 -8.06
CA ARG A 524 40.57 -7.54 -6.91
C ARG A 524 39.57 -8.51 -6.27
N VAL A 525 40.01 -9.75 -6.08
CA VAL A 525 39.21 -10.80 -5.43
C VAL A 525 40.03 -11.46 -4.31
N ALA A 526 39.44 -11.57 -3.13
CA ALA A 526 39.96 -12.32 -2.00
C ALA A 526 39.04 -13.50 -1.69
N LEU A 527 39.59 -14.71 -1.65
CA LEU A 527 38.85 -15.95 -1.36
C LEU A 527 39.49 -16.67 -0.17
N LYS A 528 38.72 -16.97 0.85
CA LYS A 528 39.19 -17.72 2.01
C LYS A 528 38.28 -18.92 2.27
N ASP A 529 38.83 -20.12 2.32
CA ASP A 529 38.14 -21.37 2.66
C ASP A 529 36.90 -21.66 1.78
N VAL A 530 36.95 -21.26 0.50
CA VAL A 530 35.83 -21.41 -0.44
C VAL A 530 35.89 -22.76 -1.13
N LYS A 531 34.79 -23.51 -1.10
CA LYS A 531 34.62 -24.76 -1.87
C LYS A 531 33.96 -24.49 -3.22
N MET A 532 34.54 -24.99 -4.30
CA MET A 532 33.97 -24.92 -5.65
C MET A 532 33.78 -26.32 -6.22
N THR A 533 32.63 -26.59 -6.82
CA THR A 533 32.32 -27.90 -7.40
C THR A 533 31.67 -27.71 -8.76
N TYR A 534 32.26 -28.35 -9.79
CA TYR A 534 31.68 -28.36 -11.12
C TYR A 534 30.70 -29.52 -11.27
N LYS A 535 29.52 -29.23 -11.81
CA LYS A 535 28.44 -30.20 -12.11
C LYS A 535 28.06 -30.24 -13.58
N GLY A 536 28.80 -29.53 -14.43
CA GLY A 536 28.60 -29.61 -15.88
C GLY A 536 29.37 -30.79 -16.49
N SER A 537 29.37 -30.82 -17.81
CA SER A 537 29.99 -31.86 -18.64
C SER A 537 30.91 -31.29 -19.73
N ASN A 538 31.24 -29.99 -19.67
CA ASN A 538 32.10 -29.33 -20.65
C ASN A 538 33.52 -29.15 -20.10
N ASN A 539 34.51 -29.33 -20.98
CA ASN A 539 35.92 -29.08 -20.69
C ASN A 539 36.33 -27.61 -20.78
N ASP A 540 35.55 -26.77 -21.47
CA ASP A 540 35.72 -25.32 -21.55
C ASP A 540 35.16 -24.62 -20.30
N VAL A 541 35.82 -24.87 -19.17
CA VAL A 541 35.47 -24.30 -17.88
C VAL A 541 36.72 -23.97 -17.08
N ASP A 542 36.74 -22.77 -16.49
CA ASP A 542 37.81 -22.28 -15.62
C ASP A 542 37.26 -22.06 -14.21
N PHE A 543 37.78 -22.76 -13.20
CA PHE A 543 37.31 -22.53 -11.81
C PHE A 543 37.65 -21.12 -11.34
N ILE A 544 38.89 -20.67 -11.57
CA ILE A 544 39.31 -19.29 -11.38
C ILE A 544 39.95 -18.79 -12.67
N LYS A 545 39.34 -17.79 -13.30
CA LYS A 545 39.84 -17.13 -14.51
C LYS A 545 40.18 -15.68 -14.23
N VAL A 546 41.42 -15.29 -14.52
CA VAL A 546 41.98 -13.97 -14.28
C VAL A 546 42.45 -13.36 -15.60
N GLU A 547 41.86 -12.23 -15.99
CA GLU A 547 42.27 -11.43 -17.15
C GLU A 547 42.74 -10.05 -16.65
N GLY A 548 43.91 -10.04 -15.97
CA GLY A 548 44.44 -8.90 -15.23
C GLY A 548 43.82 -8.69 -13.85
N GLY A 549 44.55 -7.99 -12.96
CA GLY A 549 44.12 -7.68 -11.60
C GLY A 549 44.85 -8.49 -10.52
N THR A 550 44.22 -8.67 -9.37
CA THR A 550 44.80 -9.35 -8.20
C THR A 550 43.85 -10.39 -7.62
N VAL A 551 44.36 -11.60 -7.40
CA VAL A 551 43.68 -12.62 -6.62
C VAL A 551 44.53 -13.01 -5.42
N MET A 552 43.95 -12.95 -4.23
CA MET A 552 44.52 -13.55 -3.03
C MET A 552 43.59 -14.66 -2.58
N SER A 553 44.09 -15.89 -2.53
CA SER A 553 43.29 -17.02 -2.09
C SER A 553 44.00 -17.86 -1.04
N GLU A 554 43.24 -18.29 -0.04
CA GLU A 554 43.71 -19.12 1.06
C GLU A 554 42.72 -20.27 1.28
N GLY A 555 43.21 -21.52 1.30
CA GLY A 555 42.40 -22.69 1.68
C GLY A 555 41.29 -23.06 0.69
N ILE A 556 41.38 -22.63 -0.57
CA ILE A 556 40.34 -22.95 -1.57
C ILE A 556 40.33 -24.44 -1.91
N GLN A 557 39.14 -25.01 -2.08
CA GLN A 557 38.96 -26.41 -2.46
C GLN A 557 38.18 -26.49 -3.77
N ILE A 558 38.78 -27.07 -4.80
CA ILE A 558 38.17 -27.25 -6.12
C ILE A 558 37.95 -28.74 -6.38
N ASN A 559 36.75 -29.10 -6.82
CA ASN A 559 36.43 -30.41 -7.37
C ASN A 559 35.96 -30.27 -8.83
N GLY A 560 36.85 -30.62 -9.75
CA GLY A 560 36.64 -30.59 -11.20
C GLY A 560 35.75 -31.67 -11.76
N ASN A 561 35.54 -32.76 -11.03
CA ASN A 561 34.87 -33.95 -11.54
C ASN A 561 35.45 -34.47 -12.87
N SER A 562 36.77 -34.36 -13.03
CA SER A 562 37.58 -34.65 -14.22
C SER A 562 37.39 -33.70 -15.40
N TYR A 563 36.72 -32.56 -15.20
CA TYR A 563 36.55 -31.51 -16.19
C TYR A 563 37.32 -30.24 -15.82
N GLY A 564 37.51 -29.38 -16.82
CA GLY A 564 37.91 -28.00 -16.58
C GLY A 564 39.34 -27.75 -16.15
N GLN A 565 39.66 -26.46 -16.10
CA GLN A 565 40.93 -25.96 -15.63
C GLN A 565 40.79 -25.37 -14.22
N GLY A 566 41.70 -25.71 -13.32
CA GLY A 566 41.71 -25.19 -11.95
C GLY A 566 41.90 -23.67 -11.92
N VAL A 567 43.01 -23.17 -12.43
CA VAL A 567 43.30 -21.72 -12.45
C VAL A 567 43.87 -21.29 -13.79
N LYS A 568 43.32 -20.23 -14.38
CA LYS A 568 43.80 -19.63 -15.63
C LYS A 568 44.12 -18.16 -15.40
N VAL A 569 45.37 -17.77 -15.62
CA VAL A 569 45.84 -16.42 -15.40
C VAL A 569 46.44 -15.86 -16.68
N ASN A 570 45.84 -14.78 -17.19
CA ASN A 570 46.31 -14.00 -18.32
C ASN A 570 46.48 -12.54 -17.89
N GLY A 571 47.69 -12.17 -17.48
CA GLY A 571 47.98 -10.90 -16.83
C GLY A 571 47.55 -10.84 -15.36
N GLY A 572 48.30 -10.09 -14.55
CA GLY A 572 47.99 -9.82 -13.14
C GLY A 572 48.86 -10.58 -12.14
N TYR A 573 48.47 -10.49 -10.86
CA TYR A 573 49.18 -11.07 -9.72
C TYR A 573 48.24 -11.99 -8.92
N VAL A 574 48.61 -13.27 -8.80
CA VAL A 574 47.79 -14.29 -8.13
C VAL A 574 48.60 -14.98 -7.04
N VAL A 575 48.04 -15.01 -5.83
CA VAL A 575 48.60 -15.76 -4.69
C VAL A 575 47.61 -16.84 -4.29
N LEU A 576 48.08 -18.09 -4.32
CA LEU A 576 47.33 -19.27 -3.90
C LEU A 576 48.04 -19.90 -2.69
N ILE A 577 47.43 -19.82 -1.51
CA ILE A 577 47.95 -20.40 -0.27
C ILE A 577 47.06 -21.58 0.11
N ARG A 578 47.65 -22.77 0.24
CA ARG A 578 46.92 -24.01 0.54
C ARG A 578 45.70 -24.29 -0.38
N PRO A 579 45.76 -24.04 -1.70
CA PRO A 579 44.71 -24.53 -2.59
C PRO A 579 44.77 -26.06 -2.70
N SER A 580 43.62 -26.68 -2.80
CA SER A 580 43.45 -28.09 -3.14
C SER A 580 42.65 -28.20 -4.44
N LEU A 581 43.34 -28.42 -5.56
CA LEU A 581 42.72 -28.65 -6.87
C LEU A 581 42.55 -30.16 -7.06
N ASN A 582 41.33 -30.67 -7.00
CA ASN A 582 41.04 -32.10 -7.08
C ASN A 582 40.25 -32.44 -8.35
N LYS A 583 40.66 -33.51 -9.04
CA LYS A 583 39.98 -34.02 -10.25
C LYS A 583 39.74 -32.90 -11.27
N VAL A 584 40.70 -32.01 -11.48
CA VAL A 584 40.62 -31.04 -12.59
C VAL A 584 41.18 -31.66 -13.86
N ARG A 585 40.69 -31.27 -15.04
CA ARG A 585 41.31 -31.72 -16.30
C ARG A 585 42.71 -31.15 -16.45
N THR A 586 42.89 -29.86 -16.19
CA THR A 586 44.21 -29.22 -16.16
C THR A 586 44.35 -28.38 -14.90
N GLY A 587 45.56 -28.27 -14.37
CA GLY A 587 45.80 -27.50 -13.14
C GLY A 587 45.81 -25.99 -13.38
N VAL A 588 47.01 -25.41 -13.48
CA VAL A 588 47.22 -23.96 -13.54
C VAL A 588 47.87 -23.54 -14.86
N THR A 589 47.33 -22.54 -15.55
CA THR A 589 47.98 -21.89 -16.70
C THR A 589 48.33 -20.45 -16.38
N ILE A 590 49.55 -20.05 -16.77
CA ILE A 590 50.13 -18.74 -16.49
C ILE A 590 50.60 -18.12 -17.81
N GLN A 591 50.02 -16.97 -18.15
CA GLN A 591 50.34 -16.17 -19.33
C GLN A 591 50.52 -14.72 -18.93
N ASN A 592 51.69 -14.14 -19.20
CA ASN A 592 52.03 -12.74 -18.92
C ASN A 592 51.71 -12.30 -17.47
N ALA A 593 51.85 -13.20 -16.51
CA ALA A 593 51.40 -12.99 -15.14
C ALA A 593 52.43 -13.48 -14.10
N GLU A 594 52.23 -13.06 -12.85
CA GLU A 594 52.96 -13.60 -11.70
C GLU A 594 52.02 -14.41 -10.82
N VAL A 595 52.35 -15.69 -10.61
CA VAL A 595 51.59 -16.60 -9.75
C VAL A 595 52.49 -17.19 -8.67
N THR A 596 52.08 -17.05 -7.42
CA THR A 596 52.73 -17.66 -6.26
C THR A 596 51.82 -18.73 -5.68
N MET A 597 52.36 -19.95 -5.53
CA MET A 597 51.68 -21.10 -4.95
C MET A 597 52.44 -21.57 -3.73
N ILE A 598 51.76 -21.68 -2.58
CA ILE A 598 52.37 -22.05 -1.31
C ILE A 598 51.58 -23.20 -0.69
N SER A 599 52.24 -24.31 -0.33
CA SER A 599 51.64 -25.47 0.35
C SER A 599 50.40 -26.00 -0.38
N SER A 600 50.50 -26.13 -1.71
CA SER A 600 49.37 -26.39 -2.63
C SER A 600 49.31 -27.85 -3.05
N SER A 601 48.13 -28.36 -3.39
CA SER A 601 47.98 -29.66 -4.07
C SER A 601 47.21 -29.54 -5.38
N ILE A 602 47.71 -30.21 -6.42
CA ILE A 602 47.13 -30.26 -7.76
C ILE A 602 46.98 -31.73 -8.18
N ASN A 603 45.76 -32.23 -8.18
CA ASN A 603 45.41 -33.54 -8.73
C ASN A 603 44.64 -33.33 -10.05
N PHE A 604 45.24 -33.78 -11.15
CA PHE A 604 44.73 -33.53 -12.50
C PHE A 604 44.72 -34.77 -13.40
N THR A 605 43.80 -34.80 -14.37
CA THR A 605 43.59 -35.96 -15.25
C THR A 605 43.99 -35.73 -16.71
N GLY A 606 44.25 -34.50 -17.14
CA GLY A 606 44.54 -34.16 -18.53
C GLY A 606 46.02 -33.91 -18.79
N GLY A 607 46.32 -32.91 -19.64
CA GLY A 607 47.65 -32.78 -20.23
C GLY A 607 48.71 -32.11 -19.36
N TYR A 608 48.34 -31.33 -18.34
CA TYR A 608 49.33 -30.68 -17.47
C TYR A 608 48.83 -30.27 -16.08
N GLY A 609 49.77 -30.27 -15.13
CA GLY A 609 49.60 -29.73 -13.78
C GLY A 609 49.82 -28.22 -13.72
N VAL A 610 50.99 -27.74 -14.14
CA VAL A 610 51.31 -26.31 -14.28
C VAL A 610 51.84 -26.01 -15.68
N ASN A 611 51.28 -25.02 -16.37
CA ASN A 611 51.74 -24.56 -17.67
C ASN A 611 52.09 -23.06 -17.63
N LEU A 612 53.39 -22.76 -17.61
CA LEU A 612 53.96 -21.42 -17.66
C LEU A 612 54.39 -21.09 -19.10
N ASN A 613 53.62 -20.23 -19.76
CA ASN A 613 53.98 -19.74 -21.08
C ASN A 613 54.96 -18.57 -20.96
N VAL A 614 54.54 -17.46 -20.34
CA VAL A 614 55.33 -16.23 -20.17
C VAL A 614 55.01 -15.64 -18.80
N GLY A 615 55.99 -15.04 -18.11
CA GLY A 615 55.81 -14.44 -16.79
C GLY A 615 56.54 -15.21 -15.70
N LYS A 616 56.04 -15.18 -14.47
CA LYS A 616 56.72 -15.74 -13.29
C LYS A 616 55.82 -16.71 -12.52
N ALA A 617 56.35 -17.87 -12.19
CA ALA A 617 55.72 -18.83 -11.29
C ALA A 617 56.64 -19.10 -10.10
N ILE A 618 56.12 -19.00 -8.88
CA ILE A 618 56.81 -19.36 -7.64
C ILE A 618 56.07 -20.54 -7.02
N LEU A 619 56.72 -21.69 -6.89
CA LEU A 619 56.11 -22.95 -6.42
C LEU A 619 56.80 -23.42 -5.13
N ASN A 620 56.26 -23.02 -3.98
CA ASN A 620 56.79 -23.41 -2.67
C ASN A 620 55.92 -24.50 -2.03
N LYS A 621 56.47 -25.70 -1.82
CA LYS A 621 55.74 -26.86 -1.27
C LYS A 621 54.46 -27.17 -2.07
N VAL A 622 54.62 -27.41 -3.38
CA VAL A 622 53.50 -27.72 -4.28
C VAL A 622 53.54 -29.20 -4.66
N GLU A 623 52.50 -29.94 -4.30
CA GLU A 623 52.29 -31.33 -4.70
C GLU A 623 51.50 -31.39 -6.01
N ILE A 624 51.99 -32.14 -6.99
CA ILE A 624 51.33 -32.31 -8.29
C ILE A 624 51.21 -33.79 -8.60
N THR A 625 49.97 -34.28 -8.72
CA THR A 625 49.65 -35.69 -8.98
C THR A 625 48.85 -35.80 -10.27
N HIS A 626 49.30 -36.65 -11.18
CA HIS A 626 48.53 -37.02 -12.35
C HIS A 626 47.76 -38.31 -12.09
N THR A 627 46.45 -38.31 -12.36
CA THR A 627 45.59 -39.50 -12.20
C THR A 627 44.82 -39.83 -13.48
N GLY A 628 45.28 -39.33 -14.62
CA GLY A 628 44.73 -39.67 -15.94
C GLY A 628 45.38 -40.91 -16.53
N ASN A 629 44.81 -41.38 -17.64
CA ASN A 629 45.33 -42.52 -18.40
C ASN A 629 46.16 -42.08 -19.63
N ASN A 630 46.51 -40.79 -19.71
CA ASN A 630 47.24 -40.19 -20.83
C ASN A 630 48.63 -39.71 -20.38
N SER A 631 49.52 -39.46 -21.33
CA SER A 631 50.77 -38.75 -21.03
C SER A 631 50.48 -37.31 -20.60
N ALA A 632 51.23 -36.81 -19.61
CA ALA A 632 51.01 -35.51 -19.01
C ALA A 632 52.31 -34.83 -18.57
N ASP A 633 52.35 -33.51 -18.70
CA ASP A 633 53.43 -32.68 -18.16
C ASP A 633 53.08 -32.23 -16.73
N LEU A 634 53.79 -32.68 -15.70
CA LEU A 634 53.56 -32.15 -14.34
C LEU A 634 53.78 -30.63 -14.30
N ILE A 635 54.89 -30.18 -14.90
CA ILE A 635 55.21 -28.76 -15.10
C ILE A 635 55.73 -28.57 -16.53
N LYS A 636 55.17 -27.58 -17.21
CA LYS A 636 55.52 -27.16 -18.56
C LYS A 636 55.92 -25.68 -18.53
N ALA A 637 57.16 -25.35 -18.89
CA ALA A 637 57.65 -23.97 -19.01
C ALA A 637 58.33 -23.78 -20.37
N ARG A 638 57.71 -23.03 -21.31
CA ARG A 638 58.13 -23.06 -22.73
C ARG A 638 58.30 -21.72 -23.45
N GLY A 639 57.90 -20.57 -22.87
CA GLY A 639 58.00 -19.28 -23.57
C GLY A 639 59.18 -18.41 -23.14
N LYS A 640 59.67 -17.60 -24.08
CA LYS A 640 60.72 -16.59 -23.84
C LYS A 640 60.24 -15.60 -22.78
N GLY A 641 61.02 -15.43 -21.72
CA GLY A 641 60.65 -14.58 -20.57
C GLY A 641 59.82 -15.29 -19.49
N SER A 642 59.71 -16.63 -19.53
CA SER A 642 59.23 -17.41 -18.39
C SER A 642 60.30 -17.53 -17.30
N LYS A 643 59.92 -17.31 -16.04
CA LYS A 643 60.76 -17.49 -14.85
C LYS A 643 60.06 -18.41 -13.86
N LEU A 644 60.60 -19.61 -13.67
CA LEU A 644 60.14 -20.57 -12.68
C LEU A 644 61.06 -20.52 -11.45
N VAL A 645 60.47 -20.41 -10.27
CA VAL A 645 61.18 -20.40 -8.98
C VAL A 645 60.56 -21.49 -8.09
N PHE A 646 61.40 -22.31 -7.48
CA PHE A 646 61.01 -23.35 -6.52
C PHE A 646 61.39 -22.94 -5.10
#